data_AF-A0A0B7IR26-F1
#
_entry.id   AF-A0A0B7IR26-F1
#
_cell.length_a   1.000
_cell.length_b   1.000
_cell.length_c   1.000
_cell.angle_alpha   90.00
_cell.angle_beta   90.00
_cell.angle_gamma   90.00
#
_symmetry.space_group_name_H-M   'P 1'
#
loop_
_entity.id
_entity.type
_entity.pdbx_description
1 polymer ?
#
loop_
_entity_poly.entity_id
_entity_poly.type
_entity_poly.pdbx_seq_one_letter_code
_entity_poly.pdbx_strand_id
1 'polypeptide(L)'
;MTEKQILAKIEKWDKDNKVSAIIEFIENLPVQQKTSQVLSELGRAYNNFYWLMPSEENRAYLQKAVSVFNYVKDDIPSQIWHYRIGYAYFFLDNIEKAKEHLSHASEGNGKDLLEFLKIAEQKGLKPTEVAPQGALKFEFLFEKFIALIQEKAPALVSVLGKGASDTTLDAFEQRKGINLPEDVRYFYKTFDGQTDNNVFFLNNAQRFISIQEVEELQKRWLSFVVNNYGKNWQDLTFSSDDFFDDDIIKNQLFSQRWIPFLMQHNEQGNEEYLCFDFDSINEEDFGQLISVSLSDKLQSYYVDYVSPNIWSWLYTTTKNIEEGFVVYDEKLNSLMFTTTDDFSAVYYTEDELDTLKNYISENIGQIDDVLPGLISSDIRCDIYIIKPTPERNYYTLITGGMGAFDMLVPQDHEGSTNAELMINLPPDWNVYGNDEKDFWPIRWLKTLAQLPIEQQTFLDWGHTIPTGEPLPDTPFTCLMLIGSETKDRSNALVTLPTGRQVQFFTLVPLYEEEMLYKLQNMAEALIERFEAKAIPYPPVVDVNRLNVCENFVPSENHAALDGVAWAFNKINYVGLMQFWDDVRAYNEYIEQDLDYFNPFTTLFKTSKVKVIYEAWVRSEKDLLPFEEFVEPIDNIFNQYNEQNGFYQAEIIAELQSGDNNSFGALELLWNIHNCLQNKELGDNIFFEGFEIEGYEDDITPVIYLCLGD
;
A
#
# COMPACT_ATOMS: atom_id res chain seq x y z
N MET A 1 -4.81 24.55 -22.88
CA MET A 1 -5.23 23.49 -21.95
C MET A 1 -6.74 23.54 -21.79
N THR A 2 -7.38 22.37 -21.80
CA THR A 2 -8.78 22.19 -21.36
C THR A 2 -8.88 22.32 -19.84
N GLU A 3 -10.09 22.47 -19.29
CA GLU A 3 -10.31 22.49 -17.83
C GLU A 3 -9.75 21.23 -17.16
N LYS A 4 -9.98 20.04 -17.75
CA LYS A 4 -9.45 18.78 -17.24
C LYS A 4 -7.93 18.74 -17.19
N GLN A 5 -7.25 19.21 -18.25
CA GLN A 5 -5.78 19.29 -18.29
C GLN A 5 -5.23 20.23 -17.20
N ILE A 6 -5.91 21.37 -16.98
CA ILE A 6 -5.55 22.32 -15.92
C ILE A 6 -5.70 21.66 -14.55
N LEU A 7 -6.82 20.98 -14.30
CA LEU A 7 -7.09 20.32 -13.02
C LEU A 7 -6.13 19.15 -12.76
N ALA A 8 -5.79 18.35 -13.76
CA ALA A 8 -4.81 17.27 -13.63
C ALA A 8 -3.41 17.81 -13.28
N LYS A 9 -2.98 18.91 -13.93
CA LYS A 9 -1.71 19.59 -13.60
C LYS A 9 -1.69 20.12 -12.17
N ILE A 10 -2.80 20.73 -11.73
CA ILE A 10 -2.95 21.21 -10.34
C ILE A 10 -2.89 20.05 -9.35
N GLU A 11 -3.60 18.95 -9.62
CA GLU A 11 -3.63 17.79 -8.73
C GLU A 11 -2.23 17.19 -8.55
N LYS A 12 -1.46 17.09 -9.63
CA LYS A 12 -0.08 16.62 -9.54
C LYS A 12 0.80 17.53 -8.68
N TRP A 13 0.79 18.83 -8.93
CA TRP A 13 1.58 19.76 -8.12
C TRP A 13 1.16 19.76 -6.65
N ASP A 14 -0.11 19.49 -6.36
CA ASP A 14 -0.58 19.37 -4.97
C ASP A 14 0.01 18.13 -4.30
N LYS A 15 0.08 16.99 -5.01
CA LYS A 15 0.76 15.77 -4.55
C LYS A 15 2.27 16.01 -4.31
N ASP A 16 2.90 16.85 -5.12
CA ASP A 16 4.32 17.22 -4.97
C ASP A 16 4.56 18.37 -3.96
N ASN A 17 3.53 18.81 -3.22
CA ASN A 17 3.58 19.98 -2.32
C ASN A 17 4.04 21.30 -3.00
N LYS A 18 3.92 21.42 -4.33
CA LYS A 18 4.29 22.60 -5.14
C LYS A 18 3.19 23.67 -5.12
N VAL A 19 2.71 24.03 -3.92
CA VAL A 19 1.55 24.92 -3.73
C VAL A 19 1.76 26.33 -4.32
N SER A 20 2.98 26.87 -4.22
CA SER A 20 3.32 28.17 -4.83
C SER A 20 3.17 28.15 -6.35
N ALA A 21 3.54 27.05 -7.01
CA ALA A 21 3.42 26.89 -8.46
C ALA A 21 1.95 26.84 -8.89
N ILE A 22 1.09 26.15 -8.12
CA ILE A 22 -0.36 26.13 -8.36
C ILE A 22 -0.95 27.54 -8.32
N ILE A 23 -0.60 28.32 -7.29
CA ILE A 23 -1.08 29.69 -7.14
C ILE A 23 -0.64 30.54 -8.34
N GLU A 24 0.65 30.55 -8.64
CA GLU A 24 1.20 31.34 -9.75
C GLU A 24 0.59 30.94 -11.09
N PHE A 25 0.48 29.65 -11.35
CA PHE A 25 -0.11 29.11 -12.57
C PHE A 25 -1.56 29.58 -12.74
N ILE A 26 -2.41 29.32 -11.74
CA ILE A 26 -3.84 29.68 -11.85
C ILE A 26 -4.00 31.19 -11.90
N GLU A 27 -3.24 31.98 -11.13
CA GLU A 27 -3.29 33.45 -11.17
C GLU A 27 -2.93 34.00 -12.56
N ASN A 28 -2.02 33.34 -13.29
CA ASN A 28 -1.60 33.73 -14.63
C ASN A 28 -2.48 33.16 -15.77
N LEU A 29 -3.42 32.25 -15.47
CA LEU A 29 -4.32 31.73 -16.50
C LEU A 29 -5.21 32.84 -17.12
N PRO A 30 -5.48 32.77 -18.44
CA PRO A 30 -6.53 33.54 -19.10
C PRO A 30 -7.87 33.41 -18.38
N VAL A 31 -8.67 34.50 -18.37
CA VAL A 31 -9.97 34.55 -17.67
C VAL A 31 -10.91 33.41 -18.12
N GLN A 32 -10.86 33.01 -19.39
CA GLN A 32 -11.70 31.94 -19.94
C GLN A 32 -11.35 30.55 -19.38
N GLN A 33 -10.12 30.37 -18.89
CA GLN A 33 -9.63 29.10 -18.32
C GLN A 33 -9.77 29.05 -16.80
N LYS A 34 -10.12 30.17 -16.15
CA LYS A 34 -10.43 30.27 -14.71
C LYS A 34 -11.88 29.91 -14.45
N THR A 35 -12.24 28.66 -14.76
CA THR A 35 -13.56 28.11 -14.45
C THR A 35 -13.80 28.05 -12.95
N SER A 36 -15.04 27.82 -12.52
CA SER A 36 -15.35 27.72 -11.09
C SER A 36 -14.63 26.55 -10.39
N GLN A 37 -14.37 25.45 -11.10
CA GLN A 37 -13.56 24.34 -10.58
C GLN A 37 -12.10 24.75 -10.40
N VAL A 38 -11.48 25.36 -11.42
CA VAL A 38 -10.09 25.84 -11.36
C VAL A 38 -9.91 26.92 -10.28
N LEU A 39 -10.88 27.82 -10.14
CA LEU A 39 -10.88 28.82 -9.07
C LEU A 39 -11.05 28.18 -7.69
N SER A 40 -11.89 27.15 -7.55
CA SER A 40 -11.99 26.39 -6.29
C SER A 40 -10.65 25.79 -5.88
N GLU A 41 -9.86 25.32 -6.85
CA GLU A 41 -8.50 24.84 -6.62
C GLU A 41 -7.51 25.94 -6.25
N LEU A 42 -7.65 27.16 -6.80
CA LEU A 42 -6.88 28.32 -6.33
C LEU A 42 -7.19 28.65 -4.86
N GLY A 43 -8.47 28.58 -4.47
CA GLY A 43 -8.87 28.75 -3.08
C GLY A 43 -8.25 27.68 -2.16
N ARG A 44 -8.21 26.42 -2.63
CA ARG A 44 -7.54 25.32 -1.91
C ARG A 44 -6.05 25.57 -1.78
N ALA A 45 -5.38 25.96 -2.86
CA ALA A 45 -3.96 26.28 -2.87
C ALA A 45 -3.62 27.41 -1.88
N TYR A 46 -4.45 28.45 -1.78
CA TYR A 46 -4.28 29.50 -0.76
C TYR A 46 -4.40 28.97 0.68
N ASN A 47 -5.34 28.06 0.95
CA ASN A 47 -5.43 27.41 2.26
C ASN A 47 -4.18 26.57 2.56
N ASN A 48 -3.72 25.77 1.58
CA ASN A 48 -2.54 24.92 1.69
C ASN A 48 -1.25 25.75 1.86
N PHE A 49 -1.15 26.91 1.21
CA PHE A 49 0.01 27.79 1.34
C PHE A 49 0.15 28.31 2.77
N TYR A 50 -0.97 28.72 3.38
CA TYR A 50 -0.96 29.09 4.80
C TYR A 50 -0.62 27.89 5.69
N TRP A 51 -1.16 26.71 5.40
CA TRP A 51 -0.86 25.48 6.16
C TRP A 51 0.64 25.18 6.19
N LEU A 52 1.32 25.27 5.03
CA LEU A 52 2.75 24.99 4.92
C LEU A 52 3.62 26.10 5.54
N MET A 53 3.16 27.34 5.48
CA MET A 53 3.90 28.50 5.98
C MET A 53 3.01 29.40 6.87
N PRO A 54 2.67 28.95 8.08
CA PRO A 54 1.79 29.72 8.97
C PRO A 54 2.48 30.99 9.46
N SER A 55 1.94 32.15 9.10
CA SER A 55 2.40 33.45 9.57
C SER A 55 1.28 34.48 9.53
N GLU A 56 1.44 35.57 10.29
CA GLU A 56 0.48 36.68 10.24
C GLU A 56 0.42 37.31 8.84
N GLU A 57 1.55 37.35 8.12
CA GLU A 57 1.62 37.83 6.74
C GLU A 57 0.83 36.91 5.80
N ASN A 58 0.99 35.59 5.95
CA ASN A 58 0.33 34.61 5.09
C ASN A 58 -1.17 34.44 5.40
N ARG A 59 -1.70 34.99 6.50
CA ARG A 59 -3.16 35.04 6.74
C ARG A 59 -3.90 35.78 5.62
N ALA A 60 -3.23 36.64 4.86
CA ALA A 60 -3.82 37.28 3.68
C ALA A 60 -4.28 36.26 2.62
N TYR A 61 -3.59 35.12 2.49
CA TYR A 61 -3.99 34.04 1.57
C TYR A 61 -5.31 33.39 2.00
N LEU A 62 -5.55 33.21 3.30
CA LEU A 62 -6.84 32.72 3.80
C LEU A 62 -7.99 33.69 3.45
N GLN A 63 -7.74 35.01 3.49
CA GLN A 63 -8.73 36.00 3.06
C GLN A 63 -9.00 35.94 1.55
N LYS A 64 -7.96 35.71 0.74
CA LYS A 64 -8.12 35.43 -0.69
C LYS A 64 -8.94 34.15 -0.90
N ALA A 65 -8.64 33.08 -0.15
CA ALA A 65 -9.37 31.81 -0.20
C ALA A 65 -10.87 32.02 0.10
N VAL A 66 -11.22 32.73 1.18
CA VAL A 66 -12.60 33.10 1.50
C VAL A 66 -13.26 33.87 0.35
N SER A 67 -12.54 34.81 -0.28
CA SER A 67 -13.07 35.59 -1.40
C SER A 67 -13.38 34.70 -2.61
N VAL A 68 -12.46 33.79 -2.94
CA VAL A 68 -12.61 32.80 -4.01
C VAL A 68 -13.78 31.85 -3.72
N PHE A 69 -13.85 31.27 -2.52
CA PHE A 69 -14.93 30.34 -2.15
C PHE A 69 -16.31 31.00 -2.12
N ASN A 70 -16.40 32.29 -1.76
CA ASN A 70 -17.66 33.02 -1.87
C ASN A 70 -18.09 33.23 -3.32
N TYR A 71 -17.14 33.34 -4.25
CA TYR A 71 -17.41 33.49 -5.68
C TYR A 71 -17.88 32.17 -6.32
N VAL A 72 -17.26 31.04 -5.97
CA VAL A 72 -17.55 29.73 -6.60
C VAL A 72 -18.62 28.89 -5.88
N LYS A 73 -19.21 29.40 -4.79
CA LYS A 73 -20.08 28.63 -3.86
C LYS A 73 -21.25 27.88 -4.52
N ASP A 74 -21.78 28.40 -5.63
CA ASP A 74 -22.96 27.84 -6.30
C ASP A 74 -22.57 26.79 -7.36
N ASP A 75 -21.27 26.66 -7.68
CA ASP A 75 -20.75 25.87 -8.80
C ASP A 75 -19.90 24.66 -8.36
N ILE A 76 -19.71 24.45 -7.06
CA ILE A 76 -18.91 23.33 -6.53
C ILE A 76 -19.70 22.51 -5.50
N PRO A 77 -19.37 21.23 -5.30
CA PRO A 77 -20.08 20.38 -4.34
C PRO A 77 -20.13 21.00 -2.94
N SER A 78 -21.33 21.10 -2.38
CA SER A 78 -21.62 21.84 -1.15
C SER A 78 -20.75 21.41 0.03
N GLN A 79 -20.52 20.11 0.23
CA GLN A 79 -19.70 19.59 1.33
C GLN A 79 -18.22 20.01 1.21
N ILE A 80 -17.64 19.92 0.00
CA ILE A 80 -16.27 20.34 -0.27
C ILE A 80 -16.12 21.84 -0.04
N TRP A 81 -17.08 22.64 -0.50
CA TRP A 81 -17.10 24.08 -0.27
C TRP A 81 -17.14 24.42 1.22
N HIS A 82 -18.06 23.80 1.96
CA HIS A 82 -18.22 24.00 3.40
C HIS A 82 -16.94 23.67 4.17
N TYR A 83 -16.27 22.57 3.82
CA TYR A 83 -14.95 22.25 4.40
C TYR A 83 -13.92 23.33 4.07
N ARG A 84 -13.72 23.66 2.79
CA ARG A 84 -12.65 24.56 2.34
C ARG A 84 -12.81 25.99 2.89
N ILE A 85 -14.03 26.54 2.90
CA ILE A 85 -14.29 27.87 3.46
C ILE A 85 -14.30 27.85 5.01
N GLY A 86 -14.76 26.75 5.61
CA GLY A 86 -14.73 26.53 7.06
C GLY A 86 -13.31 26.47 7.60
N TYR A 87 -12.41 25.77 6.90
CA TYR A 87 -10.96 25.76 7.15
C TYR A 87 -10.40 27.19 7.15
N ALA A 88 -10.71 27.98 6.12
CA ALA A 88 -10.20 29.35 6.03
C ALA A 88 -10.69 30.20 7.21
N TYR A 89 -11.96 30.09 7.60
CA TYR A 89 -12.48 30.78 8.78
C TYR A 89 -11.89 30.29 10.10
N PHE A 90 -11.59 29.00 10.21
CA PHE A 90 -10.92 28.43 11.38
C PHE A 90 -9.57 29.12 11.60
N PHE A 91 -8.69 29.15 10.59
CA PHE A 91 -7.37 29.77 10.70
C PHE A 91 -7.39 31.31 10.68
N LEU A 92 -8.53 31.92 10.34
CA LEU A 92 -8.80 33.34 10.55
C LEU A 92 -9.35 33.65 11.96
N ASP A 93 -9.41 32.67 12.85
CA ASP A 93 -9.96 32.75 14.22
C ASP A 93 -11.42 33.20 14.28
N ASN A 94 -12.21 32.93 13.23
CA ASN A 94 -13.63 33.24 13.18
C ASN A 94 -14.47 32.01 13.59
N ILE A 95 -14.63 31.82 14.90
CA ILE A 95 -15.33 30.67 15.49
C ILE A 95 -16.74 30.50 14.91
N GLU A 96 -17.53 31.58 14.88
CA GLU A 96 -18.94 31.51 14.45
C GLU A 96 -19.07 30.98 13.02
N LYS A 97 -18.30 31.56 12.09
CA LYS A 97 -18.35 31.13 10.68
C LYS A 97 -17.67 29.79 10.44
N ALA A 98 -16.56 29.51 11.13
CA ALA A 98 -15.90 28.22 11.03
C ALA A 98 -16.86 27.10 11.45
N LYS A 99 -17.58 27.29 12.56
CA LYS A 99 -18.59 26.34 13.06
C LYS A 99 -19.80 26.22 12.13
N GLU A 100 -20.30 27.34 11.61
CA GLU A 100 -21.38 27.35 10.62
C GLU A 100 -21.03 26.45 9.44
N HIS A 101 -19.85 26.62 8.85
CA HIS A 101 -19.47 25.86 7.66
C HIS A 101 -19.01 24.43 7.97
N LEU A 102 -18.14 24.22 8.96
CA LEU A 102 -17.61 22.89 9.26
C LEU A 102 -18.68 21.94 9.79
N SER A 103 -19.77 22.44 10.39
CA SER A 103 -20.91 21.59 10.78
C SER A 103 -21.62 20.90 9.60
N HIS A 104 -21.46 21.42 8.38
CA HIS A 104 -21.95 20.81 7.14
C HIS A 104 -20.89 19.92 6.47
N ALA A 105 -19.68 19.85 7.03
CA ALA A 105 -18.57 19.01 6.58
C ALA A 105 -17.98 18.26 7.79
N SER A 106 -18.83 17.59 8.56
CA SER A 106 -18.49 17.01 9.88
C SER A 106 -17.81 15.64 9.81
N GLU A 107 -17.17 15.30 8.71
CA GLU A 107 -16.44 14.05 8.47
C GLU A 107 -14.96 14.35 8.20
N GLY A 108 -14.10 13.35 8.39
CA GLY A 108 -12.65 13.48 8.20
C GLY A 108 -12.07 14.69 8.93
N ASN A 109 -11.18 15.45 8.26
CA ASN A 109 -10.53 16.63 8.81
C ASN A 109 -11.50 17.73 9.31
N GLY A 110 -12.72 17.78 8.77
CA GLY A 110 -13.71 18.76 9.23
C GLY A 110 -14.26 18.45 10.63
N LYS A 111 -14.36 17.16 10.99
CA LYS A 111 -14.67 16.69 12.34
C LYS A 111 -13.58 17.14 13.33
N ASP A 112 -12.32 16.97 12.95
CA ASP A 112 -11.17 17.33 13.79
C ASP A 112 -11.14 18.84 14.06
N LEU A 113 -11.35 19.67 13.02
CA LEU A 113 -11.46 21.12 13.18
C LEU A 113 -12.65 21.54 14.05
N LEU A 114 -13.81 20.86 13.96
CA LEU A 114 -14.95 21.14 14.85
C LEU A 114 -14.63 20.84 16.31
N GLU A 115 -13.84 19.80 16.57
CA GLU A 115 -13.40 19.46 17.92
C GLU A 115 -12.46 20.53 18.49
N PHE A 116 -11.48 20.95 17.70
CA PHE A 116 -10.62 22.08 18.05
C PHE A 116 -11.44 23.35 18.30
N LEU A 117 -12.47 23.64 17.50
CA LEU A 117 -13.37 24.77 17.76
C LEU A 117 -14.11 24.64 19.09
N LYS A 118 -14.61 23.45 19.41
CA LYS A 118 -15.29 23.19 20.69
C LYS A 118 -14.35 23.44 21.86
N ILE A 119 -13.10 23.01 21.76
CA ILE A 119 -12.06 23.24 22.76
C ILE A 119 -11.75 24.74 22.89
N ALA A 120 -11.53 25.43 21.77
CA ALA A 120 -11.28 26.87 21.73
C ALA A 120 -12.42 27.66 22.40
N GLU A 121 -13.67 27.33 22.07
CA GLU A 121 -14.87 27.93 22.70
C GLU A 121 -14.91 27.66 24.21
N GLN A 122 -14.67 26.43 24.65
CA GLN A 122 -14.72 26.04 26.07
C GLN A 122 -13.64 26.73 26.91
N LYS A 123 -12.44 26.90 26.35
CA LYS A 123 -11.31 27.51 27.06
C LYS A 123 -11.18 29.02 26.83
N GLY A 124 -12.00 29.61 25.96
CA GLY A 124 -11.94 31.04 25.63
C GLY A 124 -10.67 31.42 24.84
N LEU A 125 -10.19 30.50 24.01
CA LEU A 125 -8.98 30.64 23.19
C LEU A 125 -9.34 30.84 21.72
N LYS A 126 -8.37 31.26 20.93
CA LYS A 126 -8.49 31.33 19.48
C LYS A 126 -8.36 29.92 18.85
N PRO A 127 -9.07 29.62 17.75
CA PRO A 127 -8.89 28.38 17.01
C PRO A 127 -7.44 28.06 16.65
N THR A 128 -6.66 29.06 16.20
CA THR A 128 -5.24 28.87 15.87
C THR A 128 -4.35 28.53 17.07
N GLU A 129 -4.76 28.81 18.31
CA GLU A 129 -3.99 28.46 19.51
C GLU A 129 -4.12 26.97 19.86
N VAL A 130 -5.25 26.36 19.49
CA VAL A 130 -5.58 24.96 19.81
C VAL A 130 -5.42 24.03 18.59
N ALA A 131 -5.19 24.59 17.41
CA ALA A 131 -4.97 23.87 16.16
C ALA A 131 -3.73 22.95 16.24
N PRO A 132 -3.57 21.99 15.31
CA PRO A 132 -2.37 21.16 15.22
C PRO A 132 -1.05 21.96 15.07
N GLN A 133 -1.12 23.20 14.61
CA GLN A 133 0.02 24.11 14.50
C GLN A 133 0.10 25.13 15.63
N GLY A 134 -0.87 25.12 16.55
CA GLY A 134 -0.99 26.06 17.65
C GLY A 134 0.01 25.79 18.77
N ALA A 135 0.29 26.82 19.57
CA ALA A 135 1.21 26.74 20.71
C ALA A 135 0.78 25.70 21.77
N LEU A 136 -0.51 25.34 21.80
CA LEU A 136 -1.10 24.47 22.83
C LEU A 136 -1.43 23.06 22.29
N LYS A 137 -0.96 22.72 21.07
CA LYS A 137 -1.28 21.47 20.38
C LYS A 137 -1.00 20.20 21.18
N PHE A 138 0.04 20.23 22.03
CA PHE A 138 0.39 19.12 22.89
C PHE A 138 -0.63 19.00 24.02
N GLU A 139 -0.86 20.09 24.76
CA GLU A 139 -1.74 20.12 25.92
C GLU A 139 -3.11 19.51 25.63
N PHE A 140 -3.69 19.86 24.48
CA PHE A 140 -5.00 19.34 24.11
C PHE A 140 -5.02 17.87 23.73
N LEU A 141 -4.07 17.41 22.91
CA LEU A 141 -4.05 16.01 22.51
C LEU A 141 -3.84 15.09 23.72
N PHE A 142 -2.92 15.48 24.61
CA PHE A 142 -2.61 14.72 25.80
C PHE A 142 -3.75 14.74 26.83
N GLU A 143 -4.39 15.90 27.07
CA GLU A 143 -5.60 15.98 27.90
C GLU A 143 -6.73 15.11 27.32
N LYS A 144 -6.90 15.13 26.00
CA LYS A 144 -7.91 14.34 25.29
C LYS A 144 -7.66 12.84 25.45
N PHE A 145 -6.43 12.38 25.24
CA PHE A 145 -6.06 10.98 25.46
C PHE A 145 -6.42 10.54 26.89
N ILE A 146 -6.01 11.29 27.91
CA ILE A 146 -6.31 10.95 29.31
C ILE A 146 -7.82 10.97 29.60
N ALA A 147 -8.55 11.96 29.10
CA ALA A 147 -10.01 12.03 29.27
C ALA A 147 -10.71 10.83 28.61
N LEU A 148 -10.22 10.39 27.45
CA LEU A 148 -10.75 9.25 26.74
C LEU A 148 -10.46 7.92 27.45
N ILE A 149 -9.23 7.73 27.97
CA ILE A 149 -8.92 6.58 28.83
C ILE A 149 -9.81 6.60 30.07
N GLN A 150 -10.03 7.76 30.68
CA GLN A 150 -10.92 7.90 31.84
C GLN A 150 -12.39 7.55 31.52
N GLU A 151 -12.85 7.83 30.30
CA GLU A 151 -14.19 7.49 29.84
C GLU A 151 -14.33 6.01 29.49
N LYS A 152 -13.42 5.48 28.65
CA LYS A 152 -13.54 4.15 28.04
C LYS A 152 -12.89 3.04 28.84
N ALA A 153 -11.82 3.34 29.57
CA ALA A 153 -10.99 2.37 30.31
C ALA A 153 -10.59 2.92 31.70
N PRO A 154 -11.56 3.27 32.57
CA PRO A 154 -11.29 4.02 33.80
C PRO A 154 -10.29 3.34 34.76
N ALA A 155 -10.20 2.01 34.74
CA ALA A 155 -9.24 1.27 35.54
C ALA A 155 -7.79 1.54 35.10
N LEU A 156 -7.54 1.76 33.81
CA LEU A 156 -6.20 2.00 33.27
C LEU A 156 -5.65 3.37 33.66
N VAL A 157 -6.50 4.37 33.93
CA VAL A 157 -6.05 5.67 34.44
C VAL A 157 -5.31 5.51 35.77
N SER A 158 -5.74 4.56 36.61
CA SER A 158 -5.15 4.36 37.93
C SER A 158 -3.75 3.74 37.89
N VAL A 159 -3.39 3.09 36.79
CA VAL A 159 -2.06 2.47 36.63
C VAL A 159 -1.05 3.42 35.99
N LEU A 160 -1.50 4.50 35.33
CA LEU A 160 -0.61 5.52 34.77
C LEU A 160 0.20 6.20 35.87
N GLY A 161 1.51 6.29 35.65
CA GLY A 161 2.43 6.93 36.58
C GLY A 161 2.17 8.43 36.71
N LYS A 162 2.48 8.99 37.87
CA LYS A 162 2.39 10.43 38.08
C LYS A 162 3.39 11.13 37.15
N GLY A 163 2.92 12.12 36.39
CA GLY A 163 3.76 12.91 35.49
C GLY A 163 5.06 13.43 36.12
N ALA A 164 6.12 13.38 35.32
CA ALA A 164 7.46 13.81 35.67
C ALA A 164 7.51 15.33 35.90
N SER A 165 8.35 15.76 36.85
CA SER A 165 8.62 17.18 37.05
C SER A 165 9.68 17.68 36.06
N ASP A 166 9.71 18.98 35.76
CA ASP A 166 10.78 19.55 34.93
C ASP A 166 12.17 19.24 35.52
N THR A 167 12.32 19.27 36.85
CA THR A 167 13.58 18.86 37.52
C THR A 167 13.97 17.41 37.23
N THR A 168 13.00 16.50 37.10
CA THR A 168 13.25 15.09 36.76
C THR A 168 13.73 14.97 35.32
N LEU A 169 13.04 15.65 34.39
CA LEU A 169 13.36 15.63 32.96
C LEU A 169 14.71 16.30 32.68
N ASP A 170 14.96 17.48 33.25
CA ASP A 170 16.22 18.21 33.10
C ASP A 170 17.42 17.37 33.62
N ALA A 171 17.22 16.65 34.74
CA ALA A 171 18.24 15.77 35.26
C ALA A 171 18.48 14.55 34.35
N PHE A 172 17.44 14.03 33.69
CA PHE A 172 17.56 12.95 32.71
C PHE A 172 18.28 13.41 31.44
N GLU A 173 17.88 14.55 30.87
CA GLU A 173 18.54 15.22 29.74
C GLU A 173 20.03 15.42 30.00
N GLN A 174 20.39 15.96 31.18
CA GLN A 174 21.79 16.16 31.56
C GLN A 174 22.58 14.85 31.65
N ARG A 175 21.98 13.77 32.19
CA ARG A 175 22.65 12.45 32.28
C ARG A 175 22.82 11.81 30.90
N LYS A 176 21.85 11.98 30.00
CA LYS A 176 21.83 11.39 28.67
C LYS A 176 22.55 12.22 27.60
N GLY A 177 22.77 13.51 27.85
CA GLY A 177 23.34 14.41 26.86
C GLY A 177 22.42 14.59 25.65
N ILE A 178 21.11 14.65 25.88
CA ILE A 178 20.06 14.89 24.88
C ILE A 178 19.17 16.03 25.37
N ASN A 179 18.58 16.78 24.44
CA ASN A 179 17.53 17.74 24.74
C ASN A 179 16.22 17.12 24.28
N LEU A 180 15.27 16.86 25.20
CA LEU A 180 14.01 16.25 24.81
C LEU A 180 13.17 17.28 24.04
N PRO A 181 12.61 16.89 22.87
CA PRO A 181 11.60 17.69 22.20
C PRO A 181 10.42 18.03 23.11
N GLU A 182 9.72 19.14 22.83
CA GLU A 182 8.64 19.64 23.68
C GLU A 182 7.49 18.62 23.84
N ASP A 183 7.17 17.89 22.79
CA ASP A 183 6.14 16.83 22.79
C ASP A 183 6.52 15.64 23.68
N VAL A 184 7.78 15.22 23.65
CA VAL A 184 8.30 14.16 24.53
C VAL A 184 8.31 14.62 25.99
N ARG A 185 8.70 15.88 26.27
CA ARG A 185 8.58 16.45 27.62
C ARG A 185 7.12 16.46 28.06
N TYR A 186 6.20 16.84 27.17
CA TYR A 186 4.78 16.89 27.48
C TYR A 186 4.20 15.49 27.76
N PHE A 187 4.62 14.48 27.01
CA PHE A 187 4.29 13.07 27.24
C PHE A 187 4.59 12.65 28.68
N TYR A 188 5.85 12.78 29.10
CA TYR A 188 6.25 12.39 30.46
C TYR A 188 5.68 13.30 31.56
N LYS A 189 5.38 14.57 31.27
CA LYS A 189 4.70 15.47 32.23
C LYS A 189 3.22 15.12 32.41
N THR A 190 2.59 14.53 31.40
CA THR A 190 1.20 14.06 31.47
C THR A 190 1.11 12.80 32.32
N PHE A 191 1.94 11.80 32.02
CA PHE A 191 2.11 10.60 32.84
C PHE A 191 3.52 10.03 32.63
N ASP A 192 4.13 9.49 33.69
CA ASP A 192 5.49 8.93 33.64
C ASP A 192 5.42 7.40 33.78
N GLY A 193 5.28 6.72 32.64
CA GLY A 193 5.21 5.26 32.59
C GLY A 193 3.95 4.68 33.25
N GLN A 194 4.07 3.44 33.68
CA GLN A 194 3.07 2.74 34.50
C GLN A 194 3.61 2.45 35.91
N THR A 195 2.68 2.33 36.86
CA THR A 195 2.97 1.94 38.24
C THR A 195 3.06 0.44 38.46
N ASP A 196 2.62 -0.35 37.47
CA ASP A 196 2.70 -1.81 37.44
C ASP A 196 3.32 -2.31 36.12
N ASN A 197 3.51 -3.63 36.01
CA ASN A 197 4.00 -4.29 34.80
C ASN A 197 2.88 -4.95 33.99
N ASN A 198 1.62 -4.55 34.21
CA ASN A 198 0.50 -5.14 33.48
C ASN A 198 0.46 -4.62 32.04
N VAL A 199 -0.13 -5.41 31.16
CA VAL A 199 -0.32 -5.06 29.75
C VAL A 199 -1.33 -3.91 29.63
N PHE A 200 -0.92 -2.84 28.98
CA PHE A 200 -1.78 -1.70 28.65
C PHE A 200 -2.43 -1.89 27.28
N PHE A 201 -1.66 -2.34 26.28
CA PHE A 201 -2.16 -2.68 24.94
C PHE A 201 -1.99 -4.18 24.67
N LEU A 202 -3.10 -4.92 24.52
CA LEU A 202 -3.10 -6.38 24.46
C LEU A 202 -2.47 -6.96 23.19
N ASN A 203 -2.80 -6.42 22.03
CA ASN A 203 -2.38 -6.98 20.73
C ASN A 203 -0.86 -7.12 20.62
N ASN A 204 -0.13 -6.18 21.24
CA ASN A 204 1.32 -6.17 21.28
C ASN A 204 1.88 -6.53 22.67
N ALA A 205 1.03 -6.88 23.64
CA ALA A 205 1.38 -7.09 25.04
C ALA A 205 2.24 -5.97 25.66
N GLN A 206 1.99 -4.72 25.28
CA GLN A 206 2.82 -3.56 25.63
C GLN A 206 2.46 -2.95 26.97
N ARG A 207 3.46 -2.40 27.65
CA ARG A 207 3.31 -1.47 28.78
C ARG A 207 4.14 -0.21 28.60
N PHE A 208 3.72 0.89 29.22
CA PHE A 208 4.51 2.12 29.30
C PHE A 208 5.71 1.98 30.23
N ILE A 209 6.81 2.62 29.84
CA ILE A 209 8.08 2.66 30.55
C ILE A 209 8.22 4.02 31.22
N SER A 210 8.57 4.04 32.50
CA SER A 210 8.93 5.28 33.17
C SER A 210 10.33 5.75 32.77
N ILE A 211 10.55 7.06 32.75
CA ILE A 211 11.87 7.66 32.50
C ILE A 211 12.94 7.19 33.49
N GLN A 212 12.55 6.70 34.68
CA GLN A 212 13.49 6.13 35.64
C GLN A 212 13.90 4.67 35.33
N GLU A 213 13.12 3.95 34.53
CA GLU A 213 13.43 2.57 34.10
C GLU A 213 14.40 2.53 32.92
N VAL A 214 14.37 3.56 32.07
CA VAL A 214 15.12 3.66 30.80
C VAL A 214 16.58 3.21 30.92
N GLU A 215 17.32 3.75 31.91
CA GLU A 215 18.76 3.46 32.03
C GLU A 215 19.03 1.99 32.34
N GLU A 216 18.17 1.34 33.10
CA GLU A 216 18.35 -0.08 33.43
C GLU A 216 17.98 -0.97 32.25
N LEU A 217 16.91 -0.64 31.52
CA LEU A 217 16.51 -1.33 30.30
C LEU A 217 17.60 -1.24 29.23
N GLN A 218 18.18 -0.06 29.01
CA GLN A 218 19.27 0.11 28.05
C GLN A 218 20.55 -0.63 28.47
N LYS A 219 20.86 -0.74 29.77
CA LYS A 219 21.98 -1.58 30.21
C LYS A 219 21.73 -3.05 29.92
N ARG A 220 20.52 -3.54 30.17
CA ARG A 220 20.11 -4.92 29.88
C ARG A 220 20.16 -5.21 28.37
N TRP A 221 19.62 -4.31 27.55
CA TRP A 221 19.68 -4.37 26.10
C TRP A 221 21.12 -4.36 25.59
N LEU A 222 21.96 -3.41 26.01
CA LEU A 222 23.37 -3.39 25.63
C LEU A 222 24.10 -4.68 26.07
N SER A 223 23.77 -5.21 27.24
CA SER A 223 24.33 -6.49 27.71
C SER A 223 23.91 -7.65 26.81
N PHE A 224 22.64 -7.68 26.38
CA PHE A 224 22.14 -8.65 25.41
C PHE A 224 22.89 -8.56 24.09
N VAL A 225 23.06 -7.36 23.53
CA VAL A 225 23.78 -7.15 22.27
C VAL A 225 25.24 -7.61 22.40
N VAL A 226 25.94 -7.20 23.46
CA VAL A 226 27.35 -7.59 23.68
C VAL A 226 27.50 -9.11 23.88
N ASN A 227 26.54 -9.77 24.53
CA ASN A 227 26.59 -11.20 24.79
C ASN A 227 26.36 -12.04 23.53
N ASN A 228 25.47 -11.60 22.64
CA ASN A 228 25.12 -12.34 21.42
C ASN A 228 26.00 -11.99 20.22
N TYR A 229 26.43 -10.73 20.10
CA TYR A 229 27.16 -10.22 18.93
C TYR A 229 28.63 -9.86 19.22
N GLY A 230 29.06 -9.96 20.47
CA GLY A 230 30.44 -9.70 20.89
C GLY A 230 30.77 -8.22 21.08
N LYS A 231 32.05 -7.92 21.33
CA LYS A 231 32.50 -6.55 21.67
C LYS A 231 32.57 -5.58 20.49
N ASN A 232 32.53 -6.10 19.27
CA ASN A 232 32.60 -5.33 18.02
C ASN A 232 31.22 -5.23 17.36
N TRP A 233 30.14 -5.28 18.15
CA TRP A 233 28.78 -5.21 17.64
C TRP A 233 28.50 -3.90 16.88
N GLN A 234 29.25 -2.83 17.17
CA GLN A 234 29.16 -1.56 16.46
C GLN A 234 29.62 -1.62 15.00
N ASP A 235 30.39 -2.65 14.63
CA ASP A 235 30.84 -2.88 13.25
C ASP A 235 29.81 -3.73 12.46
N LEU A 236 28.74 -4.20 13.12
CA LEU A 236 27.69 -4.99 12.48
C LEU A 236 26.58 -4.09 11.97
N THR A 237 26.16 -4.36 10.75
CA THR A 237 25.00 -3.75 10.11
C THR A 237 24.05 -4.85 9.65
N PHE A 238 22.76 -4.53 9.58
CA PHE A 238 21.78 -5.30 8.85
C PHE A 238 22.14 -5.32 7.35
N SER A 239 21.75 -6.37 6.64
CA SER A 239 21.96 -6.42 5.19
C SER A 239 21.05 -5.39 4.51
N SER A 240 21.45 -4.85 3.35
CA SER A 240 20.62 -3.92 2.58
C SER A 240 19.30 -4.56 2.12
N ASP A 241 19.27 -5.89 2.03
CA ASP A 241 18.07 -6.63 1.60
C ASP A 241 17.06 -6.80 2.77
N ASP A 242 17.51 -6.60 4.01
CA ASP A 242 16.71 -6.81 5.23
C ASP A 242 16.41 -5.50 6.00
N PHE A 243 16.94 -4.35 5.56
CA PHE A 243 16.81 -3.06 6.26
C PHE A 243 16.38 -1.96 5.28
N PHE A 244 15.07 -1.72 5.23
CA PHE A 244 14.42 -0.86 4.24
C PHE A 244 14.44 0.63 4.60
N ASP A 245 14.76 0.98 5.86
CA ASP A 245 14.72 2.36 6.39
C ASP A 245 16.13 2.98 6.49
N ASP A 246 17.06 2.66 5.58
CA ASP A 246 18.47 3.04 5.67
C ASP A 246 18.79 4.52 5.41
N ASP A 247 17.80 5.26 4.89
CA ASP A 247 17.79 6.70 4.69
C ASP A 247 17.18 7.46 5.89
N ILE A 248 16.45 6.78 6.77
CA ILE A 248 15.72 7.37 7.91
C ILE A 248 16.36 6.99 9.26
N ILE A 249 16.80 5.74 9.42
CA ILE A 249 17.30 5.20 10.69
C ILE A 249 18.75 4.74 10.54
N LYS A 250 19.60 5.07 11.51
CA LYS A 250 20.97 4.53 11.53
C LYS A 250 20.93 3.01 11.67
N ASN A 251 21.54 2.33 10.70
CA ASN A 251 21.73 0.88 10.71
C ASN A 251 22.71 0.47 11.83
N GLN A 252 22.16 0.21 13.01
CA GLN A 252 22.90 -0.21 14.20
C GLN A 252 22.02 -1.02 15.14
N LEU A 253 22.62 -1.88 15.97
CA LEU A 253 21.87 -2.72 16.90
C LEU A 253 21.38 -1.97 18.16
N PHE A 254 22.08 -0.90 18.55
CA PHE A 254 21.82 -0.18 19.80
C PHE A 254 22.37 1.24 19.80
N SER A 255 21.61 2.18 20.37
CA SER A 255 22.09 3.51 20.74
C SER A 255 21.68 3.88 22.16
N GLN A 256 22.57 4.55 22.89
CA GLN A 256 22.22 5.14 24.20
C GLN A 256 21.19 6.28 24.08
N ARG A 257 21.01 6.80 22.87
CA ARG A 257 20.06 7.85 22.52
C ARG A 257 18.71 7.32 22.03
N TRP A 258 18.55 6.00 21.90
CA TRP A 258 17.25 5.36 21.71
C TRP A 258 16.56 5.15 23.04
N ILE A 259 15.55 5.98 23.34
CA ILE A 259 14.91 6.04 24.64
C ILE A 259 13.59 5.25 24.61
N PRO A 260 13.54 4.03 25.16
CA PRO A 260 12.32 3.21 25.12
C PRO A 260 11.21 3.83 25.97
N PHE A 261 9.99 3.85 25.44
CA PHE A 261 8.79 4.36 26.12
C PHE A 261 7.63 3.35 26.19
N LEU A 262 7.65 2.32 25.33
CA LEU A 262 6.84 1.11 25.48
C LEU A 262 7.74 -0.13 25.41
N MET A 263 7.39 -1.19 26.14
CA MET A 263 8.02 -2.50 25.99
C MET A 263 7.01 -3.64 25.94
N GLN A 264 7.41 -4.69 25.23
CA GLN A 264 6.76 -5.99 25.18
C GLN A 264 7.80 -7.13 25.14
N HIS A 265 7.32 -8.36 24.98
CA HIS A 265 8.16 -9.49 24.60
C HIS A 265 7.59 -10.10 23.31
N ASN A 266 8.47 -10.43 22.36
CA ASN A 266 8.08 -11.11 21.13
C ASN A 266 7.74 -12.59 21.40
N GLU A 267 7.31 -13.33 20.37
CA GLU A 267 6.92 -14.74 20.47
C GLU A 267 8.01 -15.66 21.04
N GLN A 268 9.27 -15.28 20.83
CA GLN A 268 10.44 -16.01 21.33
C GLN A 268 10.77 -15.65 22.78
N GLY A 269 10.06 -14.70 23.36
CA GLY A 269 10.27 -14.18 24.71
C GLY A 269 11.40 -13.16 24.80
N ASN A 270 11.94 -12.69 23.68
CA ASN A 270 12.92 -11.60 23.68
C ASN A 270 12.23 -10.25 23.85
N GLU A 271 12.96 -9.28 24.39
CA GLU A 271 12.44 -7.94 24.62
C GLU A 271 12.26 -7.18 23.30
N GLU A 272 11.22 -6.37 23.27
CA GLU A 272 10.92 -5.51 22.13
C GLU A 272 10.44 -4.15 22.65
N TYR A 273 10.83 -3.09 21.95
CA TYR A 273 10.72 -1.71 22.43
C TYR A 273 10.18 -0.79 21.35
N LEU A 274 9.27 0.12 21.72
CA LEU A 274 9.12 1.37 20.97
C LEU A 274 9.96 2.45 21.64
N CYS A 275 10.76 3.14 20.84
CA CYS A 275 11.76 4.09 21.31
C CYS A 275 11.59 5.46 20.65
N PHE A 276 11.92 6.51 21.39
CA PHE A 276 12.29 7.80 20.80
C PHE A 276 13.71 7.69 20.25
N ASP A 277 13.88 7.99 18.97
CA ASP A 277 15.17 8.03 18.30
C ASP A 277 15.77 9.44 18.33
N PHE A 278 16.72 9.66 19.25
CA PHE A 278 17.54 10.88 19.29
C PHE A 278 18.91 10.70 18.65
N ASP A 279 19.08 9.65 17.85
CA ASP A 279 20.27 9.33 17.08
C ASP A 279 19.97 9.19 15.59
N SER A 280 19.03 9.99 15.09
CA SER A 280 18.57 9.99 13.70
C SER A 280 19.69 10.31 12.70
N ILE A 281 19.46 9.94 11.43
CA ILE A 281 20.35 10.28 10.31
C ILE A 281 20.31 11.79 10.03
N ASN A 282 19.11 12.35 9.88
CA ASN A 282 18.90 13.78 9.62
C ASN A 282 18.45 14.51 10.89
N GLU A 283 18.73 15.82 10.97
CA GLU A 283 18.31 16.65 12.12
C GLU A 283 16.77 16.82 12.19
N GLU A 284 16.08 16.75 11.05
CA GLU A 284 14.62 16.87 10.98
C GLU A 284 13.88 15.66 11.57
N ASP A 285 14.53 14.51 11.61
CA ASP A 285 14.02 13.24 12.14
C ASP A 285 14.25 13.08 13.66
N PHE A 286 14.84 14.09 14.31
CA PHE A 286 15.20 14.03 15.72
C PHE A 286 13.96 13.88 16.62
N GLY A 287 13.82 12.71 17.25
CA GLY A 287 12.68 12.36 18.11
C GLY A 287 11.60 11.53 17.42
N GLN A 288 11.85 11.03 16.20
CA GLN A 288 11.01 10.01 15.57
C GLN A 288 10.87 8.75 16.43
N LEU A 289 9.84 7.96 16.16
CA LEU A 289 9.58 6.71 16.86
C LEU A 289 10.08 5.55 16.01
N ILE A 290 10.79 4.63 16.66
CA ILE A 290 11.27 3.38 16.06
C ILE A 290 10.82 2.19 16.90
N SER A 291 10.64 1.04 16.26
CA SER A 291 10.49 -0.25 16.93
C SER A 291 11.81 -0.99 16.91
N VAL A 292 12.15 -1.69 17.99
CA VAL A 292 13.33 -2.54 18.06
C VAL A 292 12.98 -3.88 18.67
N SER A 293 13.09 -4.95 17.89
CA SER A 293 12.84 -6.33 18.31
C SER A 293 14.15 -7.09 18.46
N LEU A 294 14.49 -7.48 19.69
CA LEU A 294 15.77 -8.13 19.98
C LEU A 294 15.75 -9.60 19.55
N SER A 295 16.86 -10.05 19.01
CA SER A 295 17.10 -11.45 18.63
C SER A 295 18.56 -11.83 18.85
N ASP A 296 18.85 -13.12 19.07
CA ASP A 296 20.21 -13.64 19.09
C ASP A 296 20.76 -13.92 17.68
N LYS A 297 19.89 -13.90 16.66
CA LYS A 297 20.21 -14.01 15.24
C LYS A 297 20.02 -12.67 14.56
N LEU A 298 21.05 -12.21 13.84
CA LEU A 298 21.02 -10.93 13.14
C LEU A 298 19.87 -10.83 12.12
N GLN A 299 19.54 -11.93 11.42
CA GLN A 299 18.45 -11.96 10.42
C GLN A 299 17.05 -11.84 11.02
N SER A 300 16.91 -11.94 12.34
CA SER A 300 15.62 -11.82 13.04
C SER A 300 15.64 -10.66 14.04
N TYR A 301 16.67 -9.81 13.98
CA TYR A 301 16.78 -8.59 14.77
C TYR A 301 16.29 -7.44 13.89
N TYR A 302 15.25 -6.74 14.33
CA TYR A 302 14.61 -5.70 13.51
C TYR A 302 14.68 -4.35 14.20
N VAL A 303 14.84 -3.31 13.38
CA VAL A 303 14.79 -1.91 13.76
C VAL A 303 14.02 -1.21 12.66
N ASP A 304 12.80 -0.76 12.97
CA ASP A 304 11.87 -0.25 11.95
C ASP A 304 11.33 1.12 12.33
N TYR A 305 11.04 1.94 11.34
CA TYR A 305 10.35 3.21 11.51
C TYR A 305 8.90 3.00 11.95
N VAL A 306 8.40 3.86 12.85
CA VAL A 306 7.02 3.76 13.37
C VAL A 306 6.21 5.02 13.15
N SER A 307 6.75 6.19 13.48
CA SER A 307 6.01 7.46 13.43
C SER A 307 6.97 8.64 13.46
N PRO A 308 6.65 9.79 12.83
CA PRO A 308 7.57 10.92 12.79
C PRO A 308 7.80 11.58 14.15
N ASN A 309 6.89 11.40 15.11
CA ASN A 309 7.03 11.86 16.49
C ASN A 309 5.93 11.27 17.39
N ILE A 310 6.00 11.58 18.70
CA ILE A 310 5.02 11.08 19.69
C ILE A 310 3.64 11.70 19.52
N TRP A 311 3.56 12.93 19.03
CA TRP A 311 2.28 13.60 18.81
C TRP A 311 1.48 12.87 17.74
N SER A 312 2.09 12.54 16.59
CA SER A 312 1.43 11.79 15.51
C SER A 312 1.00 10.40 15.95
N TRP A 313 1.87 9.68 16.67
CA TRP A 313 1.53 8.35 17.21
C TRP A 313 0.37 8.41 18.21
N LEU A 314 0.39 9.38 19.12
CA LEU A 314 -0.66 9.55 20.12
C LEU A 314 -1.98 10.02 19.49
N TYR A 315 -1.91 10.85 18.44
CA TYR A 315 -3.07 11.30 17.68
C TYR A 315 -3.81 10.11 17.07
N THR A 316 -3.09 9.27 16.32
CA THR A 316 -3.64 8.04 15.73
C THR A 316 -4.18 7.10 16.80
N THR A 317 -3.43 6.86 17.88
CA THR A 317 -3.87 6.01 18.99
C THR A 317 -5.16 6.54 19.65
N THR A 318 -5.22 7.84 19.90
CA THR A 318 -6.40 8.49 20.50
C THR A 318 -7.61 8.32 19.58
N LYS A 319 -7.45 8.64 18.29
CA LYS A 319 -8.51 8.50 17.29
C LYS A 319 -9.03 7.05 17.21
N ASN A 320 -8.14 6.06 17.24
CA ASN A 320 -8.52 4.65 17.20
C ASN A 320 -9.38 4.24 18.42
N ILE A 321 -9.07 4.77 19.61
CA ILE A 321 -9.90 4.54 20.81
C ILE A 321 -11.27 5.23 20.67
N GLU A 322 -11.32 6.44 20.10
CA GLU A 322 -12.58 7.18 19.91
C GLU A 322 -13.53 6.52 18.92
N GLU A 323 -12.97 6.02 17.83
CA GLU A 323 -13.72 5.41 16.73
C GLU A 323 -14.07 3.95 17.01
N GLY A 324 -13.59 3.41 18.14
CA GLY A 324 -13.88 2.05 18.57
C GLY A 324 -12.97 0.99 17.95
N PHE A 325 -11.94 1.40 17.20
CA PHE A 325 -10.83 0.56 16.74
C PHE A 325 -9.93 0.07 17.88
N VAL A 326 -10.01 0.70 19.05
CA VAL A 326 -9.42 0.21 20.30
C VAL A 326 -10.47 0.23 21.40
N VAL A 327 -10.75 -0.93 21.98
CA VAL A 327 -11.74 -1.12 23.04
C VAL A 327 -11.08 -1.64 24.32
N TYR A 328 -11.69 -1.31 25.45
CA TYR A 328 -11.25 -1.80 26.74
C TYR A 328 -11.84 -3.19 27.03
N ASP A 329 -10.98 -4.16 27.33
CA ASP A 329 -11.40 -5.46 27.87
C ASP A 329 -11.35 -5.43 29.40
N GLU A 330 -12.52 -5.45 30.03
CA GLU A 330 -12.64 -5.41 31.50
C GLU A 330 -12.05 -6.64 32.20
N LYS A 331 -12.00 -7.81 31.53
CA LYS A 331 -11.50 -9.06 32.13
C LYS A 331 -9.98 -9.07 32.15
N LEU A 332 -9.37 -8.63 31.07
CA LEU A 332 -7.91 -8.58 30.91
C LEU A 332 -7.34 -7.27 31.47
N ASN A 333 -8.19 -6.25 31.67
CA ASN A 333 -7.82 -4.92 32.11
C ASN A 333 -6.77 -4.30 31.16
N SER A 334 -7.04 -4.34 29.87
CA SER A 334 -6.16 -3.82 28.81
C SER A 334 -6.98 -3.22 27.68
N LEU A 335 -6.39 -2.28 26.95
CA LEU A 335 -6.90 -1.84 25.65
C LEU A 335 -6.55 -2.90 24.61
N MET A 336 -7.51 -3.25 23.77
CA MET A 336 -7.36 -4.19 22.67
C MET A 336 -7.77 -3.48 21.40
N PHE A 337 -7.00 -3.61 20.34
CA PHE A 337 -7.48 -3.15 19.04
C PHE A 337 -8.67 -4.05 18.67
N THR A 338 -9.84 -3.45 18.41
CA THR A 338 -10.86 -4.15 17.64
C THR A 338 -10.23 -4.32 16.29
N THR A 339 -10.03 -5.57 15.89
CA THR A 339 -9.24 -5.95 14.73
C THR A 339 -9.73 -5.20 13.49
N THR A 340 -9.03 -4.14 13.10
CA THR A 340 -9.20 -3.40 11.85
C THR A 340 -7.82 -3.01 11.32
N ASP A 341 -7.03 -4.06 11.10
CA ASP A 341 -5.75 -4.22 10.37
C ASP A 341 -4.98 -5.31 11.16
N ASP A 342 -4.83 -6.57 10.77
CA ASP A 342 -4.93 -7.27 9.49
C ASP A 342 -5.37 -8.73 9.79
N PHE A 343 -6.28 -9.30 8.99
CA PHE A 343 -6.75 -10.70 9.04
C PHE A 343 -7.03 -11.32 10.42
N SER A 344 -8.23 -11.09 10.97
CA SER A 344 -8.83 -12.17 11.77
C SER A 344 -9.07 -13.34 10.83
N ALA A 345 -8.48 -14.51 11.10
CA ALA A 345 -8.68 -15.69 10.26
C ALA A 345 -10.13 -15.81 9.79
N VAL A 346 -10.36 -15.68 8.48
CA VAL A 346 -11.72 -15.59 7.95
C VAL A 346 -12.23 -17.01 7.74
N TYR A 347 -13.31 -17.36 8.44
CA TYR A 347 -13.93 -18.67 8.37
C TYR A 347 -15.38 -18.53 7.95
N TYR A 348 -15.87 -19.51 7.19
CA TYR A 348 -17.29 -19.74 7.10
C TYR A 348 -17.86 -20.02 8.49
N THR A 349 -19.03 -19.49 8.77
CA THR A 349 -19.86 -19.99 9.87
C THR A 349 -20.27 -21.45 9.60
N GLU A 350 -20.69 -22.17 10.64
CA GLU A 350 -21.15 -23.57 10.47
C GLU A 350 -22.28 -23.68 9.43
N ASP A 351 -23.24 -22.75 9.46
CA ASP A 351 -24.37 -22.72 8.51
C ASP A 351 -23.92 -22.43 7.06
N GLU A 352 -22.94 -21.53 6.88
CA GLU A 352 -22.35 -21.25 5.57
C GLU A 352 -21.59 -22.44 5.01
N LEU A 353 -20.80 -23.11 5.87
CA LEU A 353 -20.04 -24.29 5.51
C LEU A 353 -20.95 -25.45 5.11
N ASP A 354 -22.04 -25.66 5.86
CA ASP A 354 -23.05 -26.67 5.53
C ASP A 354 -23.76 -26.34 4.21
N THR A 355 -24.08 -25.06 3.98
CA THR A 355 -24.67 -24.60 2.71
C THR A 355 -23.72 -24.86 1.53
N LEU A 356 -22.43 -24.54 1.67
CA LEU A 356 -21.41 -24.80 0.67
C LEU A 356 -21.28 -26.30 0.36
N LYS A 357 -21.17 -27.15 1.39
CA LYS A 357 -21.03 -28.61 1.22
C LYS A 357 -22.26 -29.25 0.58
N ASN A 358 -23.46 -28.78 0.96
CA ASN A 358 -24.71 -29.24 0.36
C ASN A 358 -24.76 -28.84 -1.11
N TYR A 359 -24.44 -27.58 -1.43
CA TYR A 359 -24.38 -27.10 -2.81
C TYR A 359 -23.40 -27.93 -3.65
N ILE A 360 -22.18 -28.19 -3.16
CA ILE A 360 -21.18 -29.01 -3.85
C ILE A 360 -21.73 -30.42 -4.10
N SER A 361 -22.32 -31.05 -3.08
CA SER A 361 -22.84 -32.42 -3.17
C SER A 361 -23.97 -32.56 -4.20
N GLU A 362 -24.90 -31.60 -4.20
CA GLU A 362 -26.05 -31.57 -5.08
C GLU A 362 -25.65 -31.24 -6.52
N ASN A 363 -24.86 -30.17 -6.71
CA ASN A 363 -24.64 -29.56 -8.03
C ASN A 363 -23.36 -30.01 -8.74
N ILE A 364 -22.34 -30.47 -8.01
CA ILE A 364 -21.04 -30.88 -8.59
C ILE A 364 -20.81 -32.39 -8.40
N GLY A 365 -20.88 -32.89 -7.18
CA GLY A 365 -20.70 -34.31 -6.86
C GLY A 365 -20.57 -34.56 -5.37
N GLN A 366 -20.92 -35.77 -4.94
CA GLN A 366 -20.83 -36.19 -3.54
C GLN A 366 -19.39 -36.03 -3.02
N ILE A 367 -19.21 -35.29 -1.92
CA ILE A 367 -17.91 -35.20 -1.26
C ILE A 367 -17.61 -36.56 -0.61
N ASP A 368 -16.52 -37.20 -1.04
CA ASP A 368 -16.10 -38.53 -0.62
C ASP A 368 -15.01 -38.51 0.46
N ASP A 369 -14.16 -37.48 0.44
CA ASP A 369 -13.06 -37.31 1.39
C ASP A 369 -12.70 -35.82 1.53
N VAL A 370 -11.94 -35.50 2.57
CA VAL A 370 -11.46 -34.14 2.85
C VAL A 370 -9.99 -34.19 3.26
N LEU A 371 -9.14 -33.47 2.54
CA LEU A 371 -7.78 -33.20 2.98
C LEU A 371 -7.80 -31.90 3.80
N PRO A 372 -7.47 -31.93 5.10
CA PRO A 372 -7.45 -30.72 5.90
C PRO A 372 -6.44 -29.70 5.36
N GLY A 373 -6.83 -28.43 5.43
CA GLY A 373 -5.96 -27.30 5.17
C GLY A 373 -4.83 -27.19 6.20
N LEU A 374 -3.78 -26.47 5.84
CA LEU A 374 -2.90 -25.91 6.87
C LEU A 374 -3.70 -24.85 7.62
N ILE A 375 -3.58 -24.80 8.95
CA ILE A 375 -4.09 -23.67 9.73
C ILE A 375 -3.08 -22.55 9.52
N SER A 376 -3.34 -21.62 8.60
CA SER A 376 -2.62 -20.34 8.59
C SER A 376 -3.30 -19.38 9.58
N SER A 377 -2.61 -18.29 9.94
CA SER A 377 -3.18 -17.21 10.76
C SER A 377 -4.39 -16.54 10.10
N ASP A 378 -4.57 -16.71 8.78
CA ASP A 378 -5.42 -15.84 7.97
C ASP A 378 -6.62 -16.57 7.32
N ILE A 379 -6.49 -17.88 7.01
CA ILE A 379 -7.58 -18.69 6.45
C ILE A 379 -7.40 -20.20 6.72
N ARG A 380 -8.49 -20.95 6.90
CA ARG A 380 -8.46 -22.42 6.85
C ARG A 380 -9.10 -22.88 5.55
N CYS A 381 -8.27 -23.37 4.63
CA CYS A 381 -8.72 -23.91 3.35
C CYS A 381 -8.56 -25.44 3.30
N ASP A 382 -9.65 -26.18 3.55
CA ASP A 382 -9.69 -27.63 3.31
C ASP A 382 -9.78 -27.93 1.79
N ILE A 383 -9.45 -29.15 1.37
CA ILE A 383 -9.65 -29.62 -0.01
C ILE A 383 -10.66 -30.77 0.00
N TYR A 384 -11.82 -30.57 -0.62
CA TYR A 384 -12.83 -31.59 -0.83
C TYR A 384 -12.48 -32.47 -2.03
N ILE A 385 -12.59 -33.78 -1.84
CA ILE A 385 -12.32 -34.79 -2.87
C ILE A 385 -13.64 -35.42 -3.29
N ILE A 386 -13.93 -35.35 -4.59
CA ILE A 386 -15.05 -36.05 -5.24
C ILE A 386 -14.47 -37.13 -6.15
N LYS A 387 -14.72 -38.40 -5.86
CA LYS A 387 -14.16 -39.56 -6.57
C LYS A 387 -14.82 -39.79 -7.93
N PRO A 388 -14.11 -40.40 -8.90
CA PRO A 388 -14.68 -40.78 -10.18
C PRO A 388 -15.91 -41.68 -10.05
N THR A 389 -16.87 -41.48 -10.95
CA THR A 389 -18.02 -42.37 -11.18
C THR A 389 -18.03 -42.79 -12.66
N PRO A 390 -18.75 -43.85 -13.04
CA PRO A 390 -18.86 -44.25 -14.45
C PRO A 390 -19.37 -43.12 -15.38
N GLU A 391 -20.27 -42.26 -14.88
CA GLU A 391 -20.85 -41.13 -15.61
C GLU A 391 -19.94 -39.89 -15.58
N ARG A 392 -19.14 -39.71 -14.51
CA ARG A 392 -18.16 -38.63 -14.32
C ARG A 392 -16.81 -39.24 -13.96
N ASN A 393 -16.08 -39.70 -14.98
CA ASN A 393 -14.90 -40.55 -14.80
C ASN A 393 -13.60 -39.75 -14.55
N TYR A 394 -13.61 -38.89 -13.54
CA TYR A 394 -12.47 -38.09 -13.10
C TYR A 394 -12.63 -37.69 -11.62
N TYR A 395 -11.54 -37.38 -10.94
CA TYR A 395 -11.58 -36.72 -9.63
C TYR A 395 -11.91 -35.25 -9.81
N THR A 396 -12.63 -34.66 -8.87
CA THR A 396 -12.72 -33.20 -8.73
C THR A 396 -12.23 -32.83 -7.34
N LEU A 397 -11.21 -31.99 -7.29
CA LEU A 397 -10.71 -31.39 -6.06
C LEU A 397 -11.24 -29.96 -5.97
N ILE A 398 -11.74 -29.55 -4.81
CA ILE A 398 -12.35 -28.23 -4.61
C ILE A 398 -11.82 -27.64 -3.30
N THR A 399 -11.46 -26.37 -3.29
CA THR A 399 -11.20 -25.65 -2.04
C THR A 399 -12.49 -25.54 -1.21
N GLY A 400 -12.34 -25.60 0.10
CA GLY A 400 -13.44 -25.48 1.06
C GLY A 400 -13.00 -24.56 2.18
N GLY A 401 -13.05 -23.25 1.89
CA GLY A 401 -12.63 -22.22 2.82
C GLY A 401 -12.18 -20.93 2.16
N MET A 402 -11.72 -20.97 0.91
CA MET A 402 -11.21 -19.78 0.20
C MET A 402 -12.27 -18.69 0.10
N GLY A 403 -13.51 -19.05 -0.22
CA GLY A 403 -14.60 -18.09 -0.38
C GLY A 403 -15.12 -17.50 0.94
N ALA A 404 -14.51 -17.87 2.07
CA ALA A 404 -14.73 -17.16 3.32
C ALA A 404 -14.13 -15.74 3.25
N PHE A 405 -13.01 -15.58 2.55
CA PHE A 405 -12.31 -14.30 2.39
C PHE A 405 -12.90 -13.46 1.25
N ASP A 406 -12.99 -12.15 1.49
CA ASP A 406 -13.46 -11.13 0.55
C ASP A 406 -12.26 -10.56 -0.21
N MET A 407 -12.09 -10.98 -1.47
CA MET A 407 -10.92 -10.58 -2.27
C MET A 407 -10.97 -9.09 -2.60
N LEU A 408 -9.80 -8.45 -2.67
CA LEU A 408 -9.71 -7.04 -3.07
C LEU A 408 -9.94 -6.91 -4.58
N VAL A 409 -11.15 -6.51 -4.96
CA VAL A 409 -11.55 -6.28 -6.35
C VAL A 409 -11.63 -4.78 -6.67
N PRO A 410 -11.47 -4.37 -7.94
CA PRO A 410 -11.75 -3.00 -8.40
C PRO A 410 -13.20 -2.56 -8.13
N GLN A 411 -13.44 -1.25 -7.98
CA GLN A 411 -14.77 -0.70 -7.65
C GLN A 411 -15.86 -1.02 -8.68
N ASP A 412 -15.47 -1.21 -9.94
CA ASP A 412 -16.31 -1.51 -11.09
C ASP A 412 -16.42 -3.01 -11.39
N HIS A 413 -15.86 -3.88 -10.55
CA HIS A 413 -15.88 -5.32 -10.77
C HIS A 413 -17.31 -5.90 -10.77
N GLU A 414 -17.74 -6.39 -11.94
CA GLU A 414 -19.00 -7.10 -12.12
C GLU A 414 -18.81 -8.60 -11.81
N GLY A 415 -18.81 -8.96 -10.53
CA GLY A 415 -18.62 -10.36 -10.13
C GLY A 415 -18.70 -10.60 -8.63
N SER A 416 -18.51 -11.86 -8.25
CA SER A 416 -18.42 -12.27 -6.86
C SER A 416 -17.02 -11.98 -6.32
N THR A 417 -16.93 -11.24 -5.22
CA THR A 417 -15.65 -10.98 -4.53
C THR A 417 -15.12 -12.21 -3.77
N ASN A 418 -15.93 -13.27 -3.65
CA ASN A 418 -15.57 -14.53 -3.01
C ASN A 418 -15.55 -15.67 -4.03
N ALA A 419 -14.54 -16.53 -3.95
CA ALA A 419 -14.40 -17.66 -4.87
C ALA A 419 -13.92 -18.96 -4.19
N GLU A 420 -14.28 -20.10 -4.78
CA GLU A 420 -13.63 -21.39 -4.55
C GLU A 420 -12.98 -21.88 -5.85
N LEU A 421 -11.85 -22.57 -5.73
CA LEU A 421 -11.10 -23.12 -6.84
C LEU A 421 -11.34 -24.62 -6.97
N MET A 422 -11.33 -25.13 -8.20
CA MET A 422 -11.40 -26.55 -8.49
C MET A 422 -10.43 -27.00 -9.57
N ILE A 423 -10.07 -28.28 -9.55
CA ILE A 423 -9.34 -28.92 -10.63
C ILE A 423 -9.83 -30.35 -10.82
N ASN A 424 -9.97 -30.79 -12.08
CA ASN A 424 -10.38 -32.15 -12.40
C ASN A 424 -9.17 -32.98 -12.82
N LEU A 425 -8.99 -34.15 -12.21
CA LEU A 425 -7.85 -35.04 -12.43
C LEU A 425 -8.30 -36.40 -12.99
N PRO A 426 -7.49 -37.07 -13.82
CA PRO A 426 -7.78 -38.40 -14.34
C PRO A 426 -8.18 -39.42 -13.26
N PRO A 427 -9.01 -40.42 -13.59
CA PRO A 427 -9.52 -41.37 -12.59
C PRO A 427 -8.44 -42.28 -12.00
N ASP A 428 -7.27 -42.36 -12.63
CA ASP A 428 -6.07 -43.08 -12.21
C ASP A 428 -5.04 -42.17 -11.49
N TRP A 429 -5.34 -40.89 -11.27
CA TRP A 429 -4.48 -39.98 -10.53
C TRP A 429 -4.29 -40.43 -9.08
N ASN A 430 -3.05 -40.38 -8.59
CA ASN A 430 -2.72 -40.73 -7.21
C ASN A 430 -2.94 -39.53 -6.27
N VAL A 431 -4.20 -39.20 -5.97
CA VAL A 431 -4.57 -38.01 -5.17
C VAL A 431 -3.93 -37.96 -3.77
N TYR A 432 -3.58 -39.11 -3.20
CA TYR A 432 -2.95 -39.21 -1.87
C TYR A 432 -1.43 -39.42 -1.95
N GLY A 433 -0.84 -39.27 -3.14
CA GLY A 433 0.59 -39.32 -3.36
C GLY A 433 1.30 -38.10 -2.78
N ASN A 434 2.52 -38.32 -2.27
CA ASN A 434 3.37 -37.25 -1.76
C ASN A 434 4.49 -36.85 -2.72
N ASP A 435 4.60 -37.51 -3.88
CA ASP A 435 5.54 -37.12 -4.93
C ASP A 435 5.02 -35.85 -5.61
N GLU A 436 5.90 -34.91 -5.99
CA GLU A 436 5.48 -33.63 -6.57
C GLU A 436 4.62 -33.76 -7.83
N LYS A 437 4.85 -34.80 -8.65
CA LYS A 437 4.01 -35.12 -9.83
C LYS A 437 2.55 -35.43 -9.48
N ASP A 438 2.30 -35.93 -8.28
CA ASP A 438 0.98 -36.28 -7.77
C ASP A 438 0.37 -35.11 -6.96
N PHE A 439 1.22 -34.37 -6.24
CA PHE A 439 0.84 -33.40 -5.21
C PHE A 439 0.66 -31.96 -5.72
N TRP A 440 1.27 -31.58 -6.85
CA TRP A 440 1.19 -30.20 -7.36
C TRP A 440 -0.24 -29.64 -7.50
N PRO A 441 -1.29 -30.40 -7.87
CA PRO A 441 -2.64 -29.83 -7.97
C PRO A 441 -3.15 -29.34 -6.62
N ILE A 442 -2.87 -30.09 -5.55
CA ILE A 442 -3.26 -29.74 -4.17
C ILE A 442 -2.42 -28.55 -3.70
N ARG A 443 -1.11 -28.55 -3.99
CA ARG A 443 -0.22 -27.42 -3.67
C ARG A 443 -0.73 -26.13 -4.29
N TRP A 444 -1.03 -26.12 -5.58
CA TRP A 444 -1.51 -24.93 -6.28
C TRP A 444 -2.88 -24.46 -5.83
N LEU A 445 -3.84 -25.36 -5.54
CA LEU A 445 -5.10 -24.95 -4.92
C LEU A 445 -4.86 -24.23 -3.57
N LYS A 446 -3.95 -24.73 -2.74
CA LYS A 446 -3.61 -24.12 -1.45
C LYS A 446 -2.83 -22.81 -1.58
N THR A 447 -1.93 -22.71 -2.56
CA THR A 447 -1.18 -21.49 -2.87
C THR A 447 -2.13 -20.40 -3.38
N LEU A 448 -3.00 -20.72 -4.34
CA LEU A 448 -3.94 -19.75 -4.90
C LEU A 448 -5.04 -19.35 -3.92
N ALA A 449 -5.37 -20.19 -2.93
CA ALA A 449 -6.28 -19.81 -1.85
C ALA A 449 -5.68 -18.75 -0.90
N GLN A 450 -4.36 -18.64 -0.82
CA GLN A 450 -3.65 -17.64 -0.01
C GLN A 450 -3.27 -16.39 -0.82
N LEU A 451 -3.13 -16.52 -2.14
CA LEU A 451 -2.68 -15.43 -3.01
C LEU A 451 -3.48 -14.11 -2.83
N PRO A 452 -4.83 -14.10 -2.80
CA PRO A 452 -5.60 -12.87 -2.58
C PRO A 452 -5.29 -12.17 -1.25
N ILE A 453 -4.92 -12.94 -0.23
CA ILE A 453 -4.62 -12.48 1.12
C ILE A 453 -3.21 -11.89 1.15
N GLU A 454 -2.22 -12.68 0.72
CA GLU A 454 -0.80 -12.32 0.77
C GLU A 454 -0.44 -11.16 -0.15
N GLN A 455 -1.12 -11.06 -1.30
CA GLN A 455 -0.79 -10.09 -2.36
C GLN A 455 -1.85 -9.01 -2.53
N GLN A 456 -2.87 -8.96 -1.66
CA GLN A 456 -3.97 -8.00 -1.73
C GLN A 456 -4.55 -7.92 -3.15
N THR A 457 -4.92 -9.07 -3.69
CA THR A 457 -5.35 -9.23 -5.09
C THR A 457 -6.62 -10.08 -5.20
N PHE A 458 -7.08 -10.36 -6.41
CA PHE A 458 -8.25 -11.19 -6.66
C PHE A 458 -8.02 -12.19 -7.80
N LEU A 459 -8.84 -13.24 -7.79
CA LEU A 459 -8.84 -14.29 -8.79
C LEU A 459 -10.17 -14.31 -9.54
N ASP A 460 -10.10 -14.18 -10.85
CA ASP A 460 -11.28 -14.11 -11.71
C ASP A 460 -11.07 -14.88 -13.03
N TRP A 461 -12.15 -14.99 -13.81
CA TRP A 461 -12.18 -15.62 -15.10
C TRP A 461 -11.11 -15.06 -16.04
N GLY A 462 -10.37 -15.96 -16.71
CA GLY A 462 -9.32 -15.60 -17.65
C GLY A 462 -8.00 -15.16 -16.99
N HIS A 463 -7.91 -15.04 -15.66
CA HIS A 463 -6.63 -14.80 -15.00
C HIS A 463 -5.67 -15.95 -15.24
N THR A 464 -4.39 -15.62 -15.42
CA THR A 464 -3.30 -16.57 -15.70
C THR A 464 -2.21 -16.40 -14.65
N ILE A 465 -1.79 -17.50 -14.04
CA ILE A 465 -0.78 -17.54 -12.98
C ILE A 465 0.43 -18.32 -13.53
N PRO A 466 1.59 -17.67 -13.72
CA PRO A 466 2.81 -18.37 -14.13
C PRO A 466 3.30 -19.29 -13.00
N THR A 467 3.79 -20.47 -13.35
CA THR A 467 4.30 -21.44 -12.37
C THR A 467 5.80 -21.32 -12.10
N GLY A 468 6.49 -20.43 -12.84
CA GLY A 468 7.94 -20.25 -12.83
C GLY A 468 8.64 -21.36 -13.62
N GLU A 469 8.68 -22.56 -13.04
CA GLU A 469 9.15 -23.78 -13.71
C GLU A 469 7.96 -24.61 -14.22
N PRO A 470 8.16 -25.51 -15.20
CA PRO A 470 7.12 -26.44 -15.61
C PRO A 470 6.56 -27.25 -14.43
N LEU A 471 5.24 -27.43 -14.40
CA LEU A 471 4.59 -28.28 -13.41
C LEU A 471 5.21 -29.69 -13.45
N PRO A 472 5.45 -30.35 -12.31
CA PRO A 472 6.22 -31.60 -12.23
C PRO A 472 5.74 -32.68 -13.21
N ASP A 473 6.68 -33.24 -13.99
CA ASP A 473 6.43 -34.23 -15.05
C ASP A 473 5.48 -33.77 -16.18
N THR A 474 5.32 -32.46 -16.38
CA THR A 474 4.50 -31.88 -17.45
C THR A 474 5.24 -30.75 -18.19
N PRO A 475 4.81 -30.40 -19.40
CA PRO A 475 5.30 -29.22 -20.12
C PRO A 475 4.55 -27.92 -19.77
N PHE A 476 3.62 -27.93 -18.81
CA PHE A 476 2.79 -26.77 -18.50
C PHE A 476 3.51 -25.77 -17.61
N THR A 477 3.51 -24.49 -17.96
CA THR A 477 4.22 -23.41 -17.24
C THR A 477 3.28 -22.33 -16.67
N CYS A 478 1.97 -22.54 -16.80
CA CYS A 478 0.96 -21.57 -16.36
C CYS A 478 -0.34 -22.28 -15.96
N LEU A 479 -1.12 -21.67 -15.08
CA LEU A 479 -2.49 -22.04 -14.74
C LEU A 479 -3.44 -20.92 -15.14
N MET A 480 -4.50 -21.22 -15.88
CA MET A 480 -5.58 -20.29 -16.21
C MET A 480 -6.84 -20.61 -15.41
N LEU A 481 -7.58 -19.60 -15.01
CA LEU A 481 -8.90 -19.75 -14.38
C LEU A 481 -10.01 -19.64 -15.42
N ILE A 482 -10.94 -20.60 -15.40
CA ILE A 482 -12.18 -20.54 -16.18
C ILE A 482 -13.38 -20.74 -15.26
N GLY A 483 -14.56 -20.26 -15.67
CA GLY A 483 -15.79 -20.47 -14.91
C GLY A 483 -16.11 -21.96 -14.81
N SER A 484 -16.47 -22.43 -13.61
CA SER A 484 -16.90 -23.81 -13.39
C SER A 484 -18.38 -23.99 -13.71
N GLU A 485 -18.74 -25.16 -14.23
CA GLU A 485 -20.13 -25.56 -14.46
C GLU A 485 -20.62 -26.59 -13.44
N THR A 486 -21.91 -26.53 -13.14
CA THR A 486 -22.69 -27.56 -12.44
C THR A 486 -23.03 -28.74 -13.36
N LYS A 487 -23.59 -29.83 -12.81
CA LYS A 487 -24.06 -31.01 -13.56
C LYS A 487 -25.06 -30.68 -14.67
N ASP A 488 -25.83 -29.60 -14.54
CA ASP A 488 -26.83 -29.13 -15.50
C ASP A 488 -26.30 -28.05 -16.46
N ARG A 489 -24.98 -27.81 -16.49
CA ARG A 489 -24.29 -26.87 -17.38
C ARG A 489 -24.61 -25.39 -17.09
N SER A 490 -25.04 -25.06 -15.87
CA SER A 490 -25.11 -23.67 -15.41
C SER A 490 -23.80 -23.25 -14.74
N ASN A 491 -23.55 -21.94 -14.64
CA ASN A 491 -22.42 -21.42 -13.86
C ASN A 491 -22.52 -21.88 -12.41
N ALA A 492 -21.42 -22.38 -11.86
CA ALA A 492 -21.35 -22.78 -10.47
C ALA A 492 -21.19 -21.54 -9.57
N LEU A 493 -22.28 -21.21 -8.85
CA LEU A 493 -22.39 -20.07 -7.96
C LEU A 493 -23.30 -20.46 -6.79
N VAL A 494 -22.81 -20.38 -5.55
CA VAL A 494 -23.63 -20.61 -4.36
C VAL A 494 -23.97 -19.28 -3.69
N THR A 495 -25.21 -19.12 -3.25
CA THR A 495 -25.60 -18.03 -2.34
C THR A 495 -25.66 -18.57 -0.93
N LEU A 496 -24.83 -18.04 -0.04
CA LEU A 496 -24.76 -18.41 1.36
C LEU A 496 -25.92 -17.78 2.16
N PRO A 497 -26.21 -18.27 3.38
CA PRO A 497 -27.29 -17.73 4.24
C PRO A 497 -27.19 -16.22 4.52
N THR A 498 -25.97 -15.67 4.50
CA THR A 498 -25.68 -14.24 4.67
C THR A 498 -26.03 -13.39 3.43
N GLY A 499 -26.38 -14.03 2.31
CA GLY A 499 -26.59 -13.38 1.01
C GLY A 499 -25.32 -13.25 0.18
N ARG A 500 -24.15 -13.57 0.77
CA ARG A 500 -22.87 -13.64 0.07
C ARG A 500 -22.93 -14.65 -1.08
N GLN A 501 -22.39 -14.28 -2.23
CA GLN A 501 -22.23 -15.20 -3.34
C GLN A 501 -20.80 -15.75 -3.34
N VAL A 502 -20.63 -17.02 -3.70
CA VAL A 502 -19.32 -17.65 -3.85
C VAL A 502 -19.26 -18.33 -5.21
N GLN A 503 -18.39 -17.85 -6.08
CA GLN A 503 -18.22 -18.33 -7.45
C GLN A 503 -17.15 -19.43 -7.52
N PHE A 504 -17.29 -20.37 -8.44
CA PHE A 504 -16.32 -21.45 -8.62
C PHE A 504 -15.52 -21.27 -9.90
N PHE A 505 -14.19 -21.39 -9.80
CA PHE A 505 -13.28 -21.37 -10.95
C PHE A 505 -12.49 -22.66 -11.08
N THR A 506 -12.33 -23.14 -12.31
CA THR A 506 -11.53 -24.33 -12.64
C THR A 506 -10.13 -23.91 -13.09
N LEU A 507 -9.11 -24.52 -12.49
CA LEU A 507 -7.72 -24.40 -12.92
C LEU A 507 -7.50 -25.22 -14.21
N VAL A 508 -6.92 -24.58 -15.21
CA VAL A 508 -6.52 -25.18 -16.48
C VAL A 508 -5.02 -25.00 -16.69
N PRO A 509 -4.20 -26.06 -16.60
CA PRO A 509 -2.78 -25.99 -16.93
C PRO A 509 -2.58 -25.64 -18.40
N LEU A 510 -1.75 -24.66 -18.69
CA LEU A 510 -1.44 -24.14 -20.02
C LEU A 510 0.02 -24.39 -20.40
N TYR A 511 0.24 -24.61 -21.70
CA TYR A 511 1.56 -24.45 -22.30
C TYR A 511 1.94 -22.96 -22.34
N GLU A 512 3.24 -22.67 -22.41
CA GLU A 512 3.72 -21.29 -22.56
C GLU A 512 3.12 -20.62 -23.80
N GLU A 513 3.08 -21.31 -24.94
CA GLU A 513 2.54 -20.74 -26.18
C GLU A 513 1.03 -20.48 -26.11
N GLU A 514 0.30 -21.22 -25.29
CA GLU A 514 -1.13 -21.00 -25.05
C GLU A 514 -1.36 -19.79 -24.15
N MET A 515 -0.53 -19.62 -23.11
CA MET A 515 -0.53 -18.43 -22.27
C MET A 515 -0.21 -17.18 -23.10
N LEU A 516 0.86 -17.23 -23.90
CA LEU A 516 1.24 -16.14 -24.81
C LEU A 516 0.14 -15.84 -25.84
N TYR A 517 -0.51 -16.87 -26.39
CA TYR A 517 -1.64 -16.68 -27.29
C TYR A 517 -2.80 -15.96 -26.62
N LYS A 518 -3.14 -16.35 -25.37
CA LYS A 518 -4.16 -15.69 -24.56
C LYS A 518 -3.79 -14.25 -24.25
N LEU A 519 -2.55 -13.96 -23.88
CA LEU A 519 -2.12 -12.59 -23.59
C LEU A 519 -2.29 -11.68 -24.82
N GLN A 520 -2.03 -12.19 -26.02
CA GLN A 520 -2.22 -11.41 -27.25
C GLN A 520 -3.69 -11.33 -27.72
N ASN A 521 -4.48 -12.39 -27.57
CA ASN A 521 -5.79 -12.54 -28.23
C ASN A 521 -6.98 -12.68 -27.26
N MET A 522 -6.77 -12.52 -25.95
CA MET A 522 -7.73 -12.74 -24.87
C MET A 522 -8.11 -14.21 -24.64
N ALA A 523 -8.79 -14.48 -23.51
CA ALA A 523 -9.08 -15.83 -23.04
C ALA A 523 -10.12 -16.55 -23.91
N GLU A 524 -11.11 -15.82 -24.43
CA GLU A 524 -12.15 -16.32 -25.33
C GLU A 524 -11.54 -16.98 -26.57
N ALA A 525 -10.55 -16.34 -27.19
CA ALA A 525 -9.89 -16.87 -28.38
C ALA A 525 -9.11 -18.16 -28.08
N LEU A 526 -8.51 -18.29 -26.89
CA LEU A 526 -7.86 -19.53 -26.47
C LEU A 526 -8.90 -20.64 -26.24
N ILE A 527 -10.03 -20.32 -25.62
CA ILE A 527 -11.13 -21.28 -25.40
C ILE A 527 -11.71 -21.76 -26.73
N GLU A 528 -11.91 -20.89 -27.71
CA GLU A 528 -12.33 -21.28 -29.08
C GLU A 528 -11.34 -22.28 -29.71
N ARG A 529 -10.04 -22.15 -29.46
CA ARG A 529 -9.03 -23.13 -29.91
C ARG A 529 -9.13 -24.46 -29.19
N PHE A 530 -9.38 -24.44 -27.87
CA PHE A 530 -9.66 -25.65 -27.10
C PHE A 530 -10.86 -26.40 -27.67
N GLU A 531 -11.96 -25.69 -27.94
CA GLU A 531 -13.16 -26.27 -28.56
C GLU A 531 -12.88 -26.83 -29.96
N ALA A 532 -12.17 -26.07 -30.82
CA ALA A 532 -11.81 -26.49 -32.17
C ALA A 532 -10.91 -27.74 -32.20
N LYS A 533 -10.13 -27.96 -31.14
CA LYS A 533 -9.27 -29.15 -30.96
C LYS A 533 -9.91 -30.23 -30.08
N ALA A 534 -11.17 -30.06 -29.70
CA ALA A 534 -11.94 -30.98 -28.86
C ALA A 534 -11.25 -31.29 -27.53
N ILE A 535 -10.62 -30.29 -26.92
CA ILE A 535 -10.20 -30.37 -25.51
C ILE A 535 -11.47 -30.51 -24.66
N PRO A 536 -11.57 -31.51 -23.76
CA PRO A 536 -12.80 -31.77 -23.00
C PRO A 536 -13.25 -30.59 -22.15
N TYR A 537 -14.59 -30.40 -22.05
CA TYR A 537 -15.21 -29.48 -21.10
C TYR A 537 -16.25 -30.21 -20.21
N PRO A 538 -16.14 -30.17 -18.87
CA PRO A 538 -15.13 -29.43 -18.11
C PRO A 538 -13.72 -30.03 -18.33
N PRO A 539 -12.67 -29.19 -18.27
CA PRO A 539 -11.30 -29.65 -18.51
C PRO A 539 -10.89 -30.64 -17.43
N VAL A 540 -10.38 -31.79 -17.86
CA VAL A 540 -9.70 -32.79 -17.03
C VAL A 540 -8.22 -32.70 -17.39
N VAL A 541 -7.35 -32.63 -16.38
CA VAL A 541 -5.90 -32.57 -16.60
C VAL A 541 -5.46 -33.79 -17.42
N ASP A 542 -4.94 -33.53 -18.61
CA ASP A 542 -4.26 -34.53 -19.43
C ASP A 542 -2.87 -34.00 -19.73
N VAL A 543 -1.87 -34.58 -19.06
CA VAL A 543 -0.46 -34.19 -19.18
C VAL A 543 0.13 -34.46 -20.57
N ASN A 544 -0.59 -35.22 -21.41
CA ASN A 544 -0.20 -35.55 -22.78
C ASN A 544 -1.10 -34.88 -23.83
N ARG A 545 -1.96 -33.92 -23.45
CA ARG A 545 -2.85 -33.23 -24.39
C ARG A 545 -2.06 -32.48 -25.47
N LEU A 546 -2.70 -32.19 -26.59
CA LEU A 546 -2.12 -31.33 -27.62
C LEU A 546 -1.95 -29.89 -27.08
N ASN A 547 -0.82 -29.25 -27.41
CA ASN A 547 -0.67 -27.80 -27.34
C ASN A 547 -1.45 -27.16 -28.51
N VAL A 548 -2.54 -26.45 -28.23
CA VAL A 548 -3.40 -25.88 -29.29
C VAL A 548 -2.80 -24.63 -29.95
N CYS A 549 -1.69 -24.15 -29.40
CA CYS A 549 -0.92 -23.00 -29.85
C CYS A 549 0.53 -23.37 -30.15
N GLU A 550 0.84 -24.63 -30.45
CA GLU A 550 2.21 -25.07 -30.77
C GLU A 550 2.85 -24.16 -31.84
N ASN A 551 4.06 -23.68 -31.55
CA ASN A 551 4.82 -22.71 -32.36
C ASN A 551 4.22 -21.29 -32.44
N PHE A 552 3.24 -20.95 -31.61
CA PHE A 552 2.79 -19.56 -31.51
C PHE A 552 3.90 -18.70 -30.93
N VAL A 553 4.18 -17.59 -31.60
CA VAL A 553 5.10 -16.56 -31.15
C VAL A 553 4.32 -15.24 -31.22
N PRO A 554 4.29 -14.43 -30.15
CA PRO A 554 3.62 -13.14 -30.17
C PRO A 554 4.08 -12.26 -31.34
N SER A 555 3.22 -11.40 -31.86
CA SER A 555 3.61 -10.35 -32.81
C SER A 555 4.01 -9.09 -32.05
N GLU A 556 5.10 -8.44 -32.47
CA GLU A 556 5.48 -7.13 -31.92
C GLU A 556 4.53 -6.04 -32.43
N ASN A 557 4.17 -5.12 -31.55
CA ASN A 557 3.46 -3.90 -31.91
C ASN A 557 4.07 -2.71 -31.15
N HIS A 558 5.03 -2.02 -31.74
CA HIS A 558 5.70 -0.86 -31.11
C HIS A 558 4.75 0.31 -30.84
N ALA A 559 3.62 0.37 -31.56
CA ALA A 559 2.58 1.38 -31.39
C ALA A 559 1.53 0.98 -30.33
N ALA A 560 1.77 -0.06 -29.52
CA ALA A 560 0.76 -0.52 -28.56
C ALA A 560 0.45 0.53 -27.48
N LEU A 561 1.41 1.40 -27.15
CA LEU A 561 1.20 2.49 -26.19
C LEU A 561 0.64 3.77 -26.85
N ASP A 562 0.45 3.80 -28.17
CA ASP A 562 -0.12 4.96 -28.86
C ASP A 562 -1.55 5.20 -28.37
N GLY A 563 -1.81 6.42 -27.87
CA GLY A 563 -3.12 6.80 -27.34
C GLY A 563 -3.38 6.37 -25.90
N VAL A 564 -2.41 5.74 -25.22
CA VAL A 564 -2.43 5.58 -23.76
C VAL A 564 -1.93 6.88 -23.14
N ALA A 565 -2.79 7.60 -22.44
CA ALA A 565 -2.38 8.79 -21.70
C ALA A 565 -1.84 8.41 -20.32
N TRP A 566 -0.74 9.01 -19.90
CA TRP A 566 -0.23 8.81 -18.55
C TRP A 566 0.51 10.05 -18.04
N ALA A 567 0.38 10.33 -16.75
CA ALA A 567 1.13 11.39 -16.07
C ALA A 567 2.05 10.76 -15.02
N PHE A 568 3.36 10.89 -15.22
CA PHE A 568 4.34 10.40 -14.26
C PHE A 568 4.16 11.08 -12.90
N ASN A 569 4.39 10.38 -11.79
CA ASN A 569 4.22 10.89 -10.44
C ASN A 569 5.19 10.21 -9.48
N LYS A 570 5.07 10.46 -8.17
CA LYS A 570 6.00 10.01 -7.14
C LYS A 570 5.63 8.68 -6.49
N ILE A 571 4.58 8.01 -6.99
CA ILE A 571 4.13 6.73 -6.43
C ILE A 571 5.06 5.63 -6.93
N ASN A 572 5.61 4.84 -6.00
CA ASN A 572 6.30 3.61 -6.35
C ASN A 572 5.28 2.49 -6.54
N TYR A 573 5.14 1.96 -7.75
CA TYR A 573 4.25 0.83 -7.98
C TYR A 573 5.03 -0.47 -7.83
N VAL A 574 4.75 -1.21 -6.76
CA VAL A 574 5.33 -2.55 -6.54
C VAL A 574 4.73 -3.59 -7.50
N GLY A 575 3.44 -3.45 -7.82
CA GLY A 575 2.70 -4.40 -8.65
C GLY A 575 2.21 -3.82 -9.98
N LEU A 576 2.40 -4.57 -11.06
CA LEU A 576 2.00 -4.19 -12.42
C LEU A 576 0.48 -3.96 -12.56
N MET A 577 -0.34 -4.72 -11.83
CA MET A 577 -1.81 -4.57 -11.90
C MET A 577 -2.31 -3.34 -11.14
N GLN A 578 -1.70 -3.00 -10.00
CA GLN A 578 -2.00 -1.74 -9.31
C GLN A 578 -1.69 -0.55 -10.20
N PHE A 579 -0.58 -0.61 -10.94
CA PHE A 579 -0.22 0.41 -11.93
C PHE A 579 -1.25 0.48 -13.07
N TRP A 580 -1.70 -0.68 -13.57
CA TRP A 580 -2.72 -0.73 -14.62
C TRP A 580 -4.04 -0.09 -14.21
N ASP A 581 -4.48 -0.33 -12.97
CA ASP A 581 -5.71 0.27 -12.45
C ASP A 581 -5.64 1.80 -12.46
N ASP A 582 -4.50 2.36 -12.06
CA ASP A 582 -4.31 3.82 -12.05
C ASP A 582 -4.18 4.38 -13.49
N VAL A 583 -3.53 3.65 -14.40
CA VAL A 583 -3.49 4.02 -15.84
C VAL A 583 -4.90 4.03 -16.42
N ARG A 584 -5.73 3.01 -16.15
CA ARG A 584 -7.12 2.95 -16.59
C ARG A 584 -7.94 4.11 -16.03
N ALA A 585 -7.90 4.29 -14.72
CA ALA A 585 -8.64 5.34 -14.03
C ALA A 585 -8.26 6.73 -14.56
N TYR A 586 -6.97 6.96 -14.83
CA TYR A 586 -6.50 8.21 -15.42
C TYR A 586 -7.06 8.44 -16.82
N ASN A 587 -7.03 7.43 -17.69
CA ASN A 587 -7.56 7.54 -19.06
C ASN A 587 -9.08 7.73 -19.06
N GLU A 588 -9.81 6.98 -18.24
CA GLU A 588 -11.26 7.15 -18.06
C GLU A 588 -11.60 8.57 -17.60
N TYR A 589 -10.89 9.08 -16.59
CA TYR A 589 -11.08 10.43 -16.06
C TYR A 589 -10.93 11.53 -17.13
N ILE A 590 -9.94 11.38 -18.02
CA ILE A 590 -9.73 12.33 -19.11
C ILE A 590 -10.60 12.05 -20.35
N GLU A 591 -11.51 11.07 -20.30
CA GLU A 591 -12.34 10.61 -21.43
C GLU A 591 -11.52 10.08 -22.62
N GLN A 592 -10.39 9.44 -22.34
CA GLN A 592 -9.58 8.71 -23.32
C GLN A 592 -10.03 7.24 -23.35
N ASP A 593 -10.48 6.80 -24.52
CA ASP A 593 -10.97 5.44 -24.74
C ASP A 593 -9.80 4.45 -24.87
N LEU A 594 -9.78 3.42 -24.01
CA LEU A 594 -8.81 2.32 -24.00
C LEU A 594 -9.42 0.98 -24.43
N ASP A 595 -10.63 0.94 -24.99
CA ASP A 595 -11.37 -0.30 -25.29
C ASP A 595 -10.60 -1.28 -26.20
N TYR A 596 -9.63 -0.79 -26.98
CA TYR A 596 -8.80 -1.59 -27.87
C TYR A 596 -7.35 -1.75 -27.41
N PHE A 597 -6.97 -1.14 -26.27
CA PHE A 597 -5.64 -1.28 -25.72
C PHE A 597 -5.52 -2.62 -24.99
N ASN A 598 -4.62 -3.47 -25.47
CA ASN A 598 -4.24 -4.68 -24.76
C ASN A 598 -2.94 -4.43 -23.97
N PRO A 599 -2.99 -4.35 -22.62
CA PRO A 599 -1.83 -4.05 -21.79
C PRO A 599 -0.70 -5.09 -21.88
N PHE A 600 -1.03 -6.31 -22.30
CA PHE A 600 -0.07 -7.42 -22.43
C PHE A 600 0.50 -7.55 -23.85
N THR A 601 0.25 -6.58 -24.73
CA THR A 601 0.82 -6.57 -26.07
C THR A 601 2.35 -6.55 -26.00
N THR A 602 3.00 -7.47 -26.70
CA THR A 602 4.46 -7.51 -26.81
C THR A 602 4.96 -6.30 -27.61
N LEU A 603 5.76 -5.45 -26.99
CA LEU A 603 6.50 -4.38 -27.67
C LEU A 603 7.76 -4.95 -28.31
N PHE A 604 8.60 -5.62 -27.51
CA PHE A 604 9.90 -6.12 -27.96
C PHE A 604 10.07 -7.60 -27.60
N LYS A 605 10.60 -8.39 -28.53
CA LYS A 605 10.95 -9.81 -28.35
C LYS A 605 12.33 -10.00 -27.72
N THR A 606 12.70 -9.09 -26.85
CA THR A 606 13.95 -9.09 -26.10
C THR A 606 13.62 -8.96 -24.63
N SER A 607 14.44 -9.59 -23.79
CA SER A 607 14.30 -9.47 -22.34
C SER A 607 14.84 -8.15 -21.78
N LYS A 608 15.41 -7.30 -22.65
CA LYS A 608 16.06 -6.03 -22.31
C LYS A 608 15.55 -4.91 -23.19
N VAL A 609 15.46 -3.71 -22.65
CA VAL A 609 15.24 -2.44 -23.36
C VAL A 609 16.08 -1.37 -22.68
N LYS A 610 16.80 -0.53 -23.44
CA LYS A 610 17.42 0.68 -22.92
C LYS A 610 16.53 1.88 -23.18
N VAL A 611 16.23 2.65 -22.14
CA VAL A 611 15.37 3.84 -22.22
C VAL A 611 16.18 5.09 -21.93
N ILE A 612 16.24 6.00 -22.89
CA ILE A 612 16.81 7.34 -22.74
C ILE A 612 15.70 8.31 -22.37
N TYR A 613 15.92 9.16 -21.37
CA TYR A 613 14.96 10.19 -20.98
C TYR A 613 15.67 11.42 -20.40
N GLU A 614 15.01 12.57 -20.45
CA GLU A 614 15.48 13.80 -19.81
C GLU A 614 14.85 13.98 -18.42
N ALA A 615 15.66 14.37 -17.43
CA ALA A 615 15.19 14.74 -16.12
C ALA A 615 16.13 15.74 -15.41
N TRP A 616 15.62 16.35 -14.34
CA TRP A 616 16.37 17.20 -13.43
C TRP A 616 16.86 16.38 -12.23
N VAL A 617 18.17 16.44 -11.98
CA VAL A 617 18.87 15.73 -10.90
C VAL A 617 19.71 16.68 -10.06
N ARG A 618 19.90 16.36 -8.78
CA ARG A 618 20.76 17.11 -7.84
C ARG A 618 22.20 16.62 -7.88
N SER A 619 22.39 15.30 -8.05
CA SER A 619 23.69 14.65 -8.08
C SER A 619 23.61 13.26 -8.71
N GLU A 620 24.76 12.61 -8.89
CA GLU A 620 24.85 11.18 -9.28
C GLU A 620 24.04 10.24 -8.37
N LYS A 621 23.76 10.63 -7.12
CA LYS A 621 22.98 9.80 -6.18
C LYS A 621 21.51 9.65 -6.54
N ASP A 622 21.01 10.46 -7.47
CA ASP A 622 19.61 10.36 -7.91
C ASP A 622 19.43 9.24 -8.95
N LEU A 623 20.53 8.69 -9.48
CA LEU A 623 20.50 7.56 -10.41
C LEU A 623 20.22 6.24 -9.69
N LEU A 624 19.42 5.40 -10.33
CA LEU A 624 19.20 4.01 -9.93
C LEU A 624 20.42 3.15 -10.35
N PRO A 625 20.61 1.96 -9.77
CA PRO A 625 21.78 1.11 -10.05
C PRO A 625 21.95 0.67 -11.52
N PHE A 626 20.87 0.73 -12.29
CA PHE A 626 20.82 0.38 -13.72
C PHE A 626 20.73 1.61 -14.63
N GLU A 627 21.02 2.79 -14.09
CA GLU A 627 21.02 4.06 -14.81
C GLU A 627 22.42 4.65 -14.92
N GLU A 628 22.67 5.33 -16.05
CA GLU A 628 23.88 6.11 -16.27
C GLU A 628 23.56 7.41 -17.01
N PHE A 629 24.42 8.42 -16.87
CA PHE A 629 24.31 9.63 -17.67
C PHE A 629 24.77 9.36 -19.10
N VAL A 630 24.03 9.89 -20.08
CA VAL A 630 24.43 9.81 -21.49
C VAL A 630 25.66 10.68 -21.76
N GLU A 631 25.72 11.85 -21.12
CA GLU A 631 26.87 12.76 -21.20
C GLU A 631 27.85 12.61 -20.02
N PRO A 632 29.14 12.96 -20.19
CA PRO A 632 30.08 13.01 -19.09
C PRO A 632 29.61 13.93 -17.94
N ILE A 633 29.79 13.48 -16.69
CA ILE A 633 29.42 14.20 -15.45
C ILE A 633 29.87 15.67 -15.44
N ASP A 634 31.08 15.97 -15.93
CA ASP A 634 31.62 17.33 -16.00
C ASP A 634 30.82 18.28 -16.92
N ASN A 635 30.12 17.73 -17.92
CA ASN A 635 29.23 18.49 -18.79
C ASN A 635 27.86 18.72 -18.14
N ILE A 636 27.43 17.87 -17.21
CA ILE A 636 26.13 17.98 -16.55
C ILE A 636 26.22 18.92 -15.36
N PHE A 637 27.15 18.68 -14.42
CA PHE A 637 27.26 19.42 -13.16
C PHE A 637 28.11 20.68 -13.30
N ASN A 638 27.56 21.65 -14.04
CA ASN A 638 28.22 22.95 -14.24
C ASN A 638 27.25 24.11 -14.02
N GLN A 639 27.81 25.30 -13.75
CA GLN A 639 27.05 26.51 -13.40
C GLN A 639 26.09 27.02 -14.48
N TYR A 640 26.23 26.58 -15.74
CA TYR A 640 25.35 26.99 -16.83
C TYR A 640 24.13 26.08 -16.99
N ASN A 641 24.17 24.89 -16.39
CA ASN A 641 23.11 23.89 -16.43
C ASN A 641 22.32 23.80 -15.10
N GLU A 642 22.76 24.55 -14.08
CA GLU A 642 22.14 24.54 -12.75
C GLU A 642 20.94 25.48 -12.69
N GLN A 643 19.82 24.98 -12.17
CA GLN A 643 18.63 25.74 -11.82
C GLN A 643 18.06 25.28 -10.47
N ASN A 644 18.10 26.16 -9.47
CA ASN A 644 17.54 25.95 -8.13
C ASN A 644 18.04 24.67 -7.43
N GLY A 645 19.30 24.31 -7.61
CA GLY A 645 19.95 23.12 -7.05
C GLY A 645 19.78 21.86 -7.89
N PHE A 646 19.22 21.96 -9.09
CA PHE A 646 19.03 20.85 -10.02
C PHE A 646 19.77 21.09 -11.34
N TYR A 647 20.13 20.01 -12.01
CA TYR A 647 20.83 19.97 -13.29
C TYR A 647 20.01 19.14 -14.25
N GLN A 648 19.72 19.69 -15.44
CA GLN A 648 19.06 18.92 -16.49
C GLN A 648 20.05 17.91 -17.07
N ALA A 649 19.66 16.65 -17.13
CA ALA A 649 20.50 15.56 -17.61
C ALA A 649 19.69 14.60 -18.49
N GLU A 650 20.38 14.04 -19.48
CA GLU A 650 19.89 12.90 -20.23
C GLU A 650 20.44 11.62 -19.59
N ILE A 651 19.53 10.72 -19.24
CA ILE A 651 19.80 9.50 -18.49
C ILE A 651 19.38 8.31 -19.35
N ILE A 652 20.19 7.25 -19.35
CA ILE A 652 19.85 5.97 -19.98
C ILE A 652 19.69 4.90 -18.91
N ALA A 653 18.56 4.20 -18.92
CA ALA A 653 18.23 3.10 -18.02
C ALA A 653 18.22 1.77 -18.80
N GLU A 654 18.91 0.74 -18.31
CA GLU A 654 18.79 -0.63 -18.83
C GLU A 654 17.72 -1.41 -18.05
N LEU A 655 16.58 -1.65 -18.68
CA LEU A 655 15.44 -2.35 -18.09
C LEU A 655 15.45 -3.82 -18.49
N GLN A 656 15.03 -4.69 -17.56
CA GLN A 656 14.89 -6.14 -17.76
C GLN A 656 13.44 -6.58 -17.58
N SER A 657 12.94 -7.46 -18.46
CA SER A 657 11.57 -7.98 -18.37
C SER A 657 11.45 -9.03 -17.26
N GLY A 658 10.29 -9.07 -16.60
CA GLY A 658 10.01 -10.02 -15.53
C GLY A 658 9.95 -11.47 -16.01
N ASP A 659 9.56 -11.70 -17.27
CA ASP A 659 9.53 -13.02 -17.90
C ASP A 659 10.89 -13.48 -18.44
N ASN A 660 11.91 -12.59 -18.43
CA ASN A 660 13.23 -12.78 -19.06
C ASN A 660 13.20 -13.19 -20.54
N ASN A 661 12.13 -12.87 -21.26
CA ASN A 661 11.93 -13.28 -22.65
C ASN A 661 11.49 -12.10 -23.54
N SER A 662 10.47 -11.34 -23.12
CA SER A 662 9.87 -10.28 -23.92
C SER A 662 9.39 -9.11 -23.07
N PHE A 663 9.36 -7.91 -23.64
CA PHE A 663 8.85 -6.72 -22.98
C PHE A 663 7.42 -6.41 -23.41
N GLY A 664 6.50 -6.43 -22.44
CA GLY A 664 5.10 -6.03 -22.63
C GLY A 664 4.88 -4.51 -22.61
N ALA A 665 3.78 -4.04 -23.19
CA ALA A 665 3.44 -2.62 -23.26
C ALA A 665 3.25 -1.98 -21.88
N LEU A 666 2.38 -2.56 -21.05
CA LEU A 666 2.15 -2.09 -19.69
C LEU A 666 3.39 -2.22 -18.81
N GLU A 667 4.14 -3.31 -18.96
CA GLU A 667 5.38 -3.56 -18.21
C GLU A 667 6.45 -2.51 -18.51
N LEU A 668 6.64 -2.15 -19.78
CA LEU A 668 7.58 -1.10 -20.13
C LEU A 668 7.15 0.25 -19.53
N LEU A 669 5.87 0.62 -19.67
CA LEU A 669 5.35 1.88 -19.12
C LEU A 669 5.48 1.92 -17.58
N TRP A 670 5.24 0.79 -16.91
CA TRP A 670 5.42 0.64 -15.46
C TRP A 670 6.88 0.80 -15.04
N ASN A 671 7.82 0.12 -15.72
CA ASN A 671 9.24 0.28 -15.43
C ASN A 671 9.70 1.72 -15.65
N ILE A 672 9.28 2.36 -16.76
CA ILE A 672 9.59 3.77 -17.03
C ILE A 672 9.05 4.65 -15.90
N HIS A 673 7.81 4.42 -15.45
CA HIS A 673 7.24 5.19 -14.33
C HIS A 673 8.10 5.09 -13.07
N ASN A 674 8.45 3.87 -12.67
CA ASN A 674 9.26 3.64 -11.47
C ASN A 674 10.69 4.20 -11.61
N CYS A 675 11.25 4.29 -12.82
CA CYS A 675 12.52 4.98 -13.07
C CYS A 675 12.42 6.49 -12.84
N LEU A 676 11.31 7.10 -13.31
CA LEU A 676 11.09 8.54 -13.23
C LEU A 676 10.58 9.01 -11.87
N GLN A 677 10.09 8.12 -11.00
CA GLN A 677 9.47 8.51 -9.73
C GLN A 677 10.40 9.37 -8.85
N ASN A 678 11.70 9.03 -8.78
CA ASN A 678 12.65 9.74 -7.93
C ASN A 678 13.30 10.92 -8.65
N LYS A 679 12.90 11.20 -9.90
CA LYS A 679 13.43 12.26 -10.75
C LYS A 679 12.52 13.47 -10.80
N GLU A 680 13.08 14.67 -10.95
CA GLU A 680 12.28 15.88 -11.19
C GLU A 680 12.08 16.08 -12.69
N LEU A 681 10.83 16.17 -13.16
CA LEU A 681 10.52 16.26 -14.59
C LEU A 681 10.17 17.69 -15.05
N GLY A 682 10.05 18.63 -14.11
CA GLY A 682 9.64 19.99 -14.42
C GLY A 682 8.20 20.02 -14.95
N ASP A 683 8.00 20.66 -16.10
CA ASP A 683 6.71 20.70 -16.78
C ASP A 683 6.45 19.46 -17.66
N ASN A 684 7.49 18.75 -18.12
CA ASN A 684 7.42 17.61 -19.04
C ASN A 684 7.03 16.31 -18.33
N ILE A 685 5.75 16.17 -17.97
CA ILE A 685 5.27 15.11 -17.08
C ILE A 685 4.37 14.09 -17.75
N PHE A 686 3.90 14.37 -18.96
CA PHE A 686 2.97 13.53 -19.68
C PHE A 686 3.71 12.58 -20.60
N PHE A 687 3.32 11.31 -20.61
CA PHE A 687 3.80 10.33 -21.56
C PHE A 687 3.25 10.64 -22.95
N GLU A 688 4.13 10.87 -23.92
CA GLU A 688 3.79 11.18 -25.32
C GLU A 688 4.27 10.07 -26.28
N GLY A 689 4.68 8.92 -25.74
CA GLY A 689 5.23 7.80 -26.50
C GLY A 689 6.74 7.66 -26.38
N PHE A 690 7.33 6.91 -27.31
CA PHE A 690 8.78 6.76 -27.42
C PHE A 690 9.19 6.60 -28.90
N GLU A 691 10.43 6.98 -29.20
CA GLU A 691 11.06 6.75 -30.51
C GLU A 691 12.12 5.65 -30.40
N ILE A 692 12.25 4.79 -31.42
CA ILE A 692 13.31 3.76 -31.45
C ILE A 692 14.55 4.38 -32.10
N GLU A 693 15.58 4.63 -31.30
CA GLU A 693 16.87 5.20 -31.74
C GLU A 693 17.74 4.16 -32.45
N GLY A 694 17.64 2.90 -32.03
CA GLY A 694 18.41 1.81 -32.62
C GLY A 694 18.39 0.54 -31.81
N TYR A 695 19.38 -0.32 -32.07
CA TYR A 695 19.57 -1.59 -31.38
C TYR A 695 21.06 -1.77 -31.06
N GLU A 696 21.35 -2.33 -29.90
CA GLU A 696 22.68 -2.78 -29.50
C GLU A 696 23.11 -4.04 -30.27
N ASP A 697 24.39 -4.42 -30.16
CA ASP A 697 24.95 -5.61 -30.81
C ASP A 697 24.23 -6.92 -30.39
N ASP A 698 23.67 -6.96 -29.19
CA ASP A 698 22.91 -8.08 -28.63
C ASP A 698 21.41 -7.98 -28.92
N ILE A 699 21.02 -7.17 -29.91
CA ILE A 699 19.64 -6.86 -30.34
C ILE A 699 18.78 -6.14 -29.30
N THR A 700 19.35 -5.65 -28.19
CA THR A 700 18.61 -4.83 -27.21
C THR A 700 18.17 -3.50 -27.86
N PRO A 701 16.86 -3.19 -27.92
CA PRO A 701 16.38 -1.90 -28.43
C PRO A 701 16.82 -0.75 -27.52
N VAL A 702 17.19 0.36 -28.13
CA VAL A 702 17.41 1.65 -27.47
C VAL A 702 16.28 2.57 -27.88
N ILE A 703 15.51 3.07 -26.91
CA ILE A 703 14.38 3.95 -27.14
C ILE A 703 14.59 5.30 -26.45
N TYR A 704 14.07 6.36 -27.05
CA TYR A 704 14.00 7.70 -26.48
C TYR A 704 12.58 7.98 -25.99
N LEU A 705 12.43 8.33 -24.71
CA LEU A 705 11.14 8.63 -24.11
C LEU A 705 10.68 10.05 -24.48
N CYS A 706 9.49 10.17 -25.03
CA CYS A 706 8.89 11.47 -25.36
C CYS A 706 8.01 11.93 -24.19
N LEU A 707 8.33 13.10 -23.61
CA LEU A 707 7.58 13.72 -22.52
C LEU A 707 6.97 15.06 -22.96
N GLY A 708 5.76 15.36 -22.49
CA GLY A 708 5.00 16.59 -22.80
C GLY A 708 4.61 17.44 -21.58
N ASP A 709 4.31 18.72 -21.83
CA ASP A 709 4.06 19.82 -20.84
C ASP A 709 2.61 20.01 -20.34
#